data_AF-A0A9D9P6R1-F1
#
_entry.id   AF-A0A9D9P6R1-F1
#
_cell.length_a   1.000
_cell.length_b   1.000
_cell.length_c   1.000
_cell.angle_alpha   90.00
_cell.angle_beta   90.00
_cell.angle_gamma   90.00
#
_symmetry.space_group_name_H-M   'P 1'
#
loop_
_entity.id
_entity.type
_entity.pdbx_description
1 polymer ?
#
loop_
_entity_poly.entity_id
_entity_poly.type
_entity_poly.pdbx_seq_one_letter_code
_entity_poly.pdbx_strand_id
1 'polypeptide(L)'
;MPAYLVAVSGAQAGKQFPLTDAPCSLGRHPDNAIVVASARASRRHAEIRREGEHFILYDLGSANGTLVNGQRITAPHRLRSGDLIEIGDETFRFEHPQPAVDATLVASPGAISALPTAPVTPPQPGQGFRLPPLQPPPAPPPSQTPPAPPPYQPPPAQPQGFQIPPTPSSYQPSTAQPPSAAPPARKGGMLRWLIPVALIVVVLGVACIGSAVVVTRGIDGLIRNITPQSGATTSVPSSPTPQNTGGSTAVPLPTTPVAQPTGDRAAWTVLVYLDGDNNLEKDAVIDFNEMELVGSTDQVNIVVQFDRIGAAAPWDDTSNGNWETTKRFLVERDDNPNNIRSRELADLGELNMGDPQTLVDFAVWGMQTYPAERYALILWDHGASWAGIAFDDTDGKDGINMPELDAALRTIQQQTGRRIDLIGFDACLMAQIDVALVVAPYADVFVASAELEPNTGWAWDLLLRRLVENPQQDAATFGKGIVESYREFYEKRDDPTVTLSAFDLTRANDLRQKLNALSDAMLKGLGESYSAIAEARSFVDVYSQPSPEEFSAVDLGHFARLVVDRGARPAVANPARALFEAIDQARIAEWNGGFHANSTGLSIFFPQYPHLYPPIYGQGSPLPQQTSWGDFLNAFHTANTGLRSAAEISSLSVSNTTVNIDNPITVEGVVTGDNIAYVFFFAGIPNNDRSGVLLTSIDFMYPPGSVPGSSIPPWTGGSTRLRVNYSGAQWGLTNGRETIPVLLGPAKYGTALYGVEGIYTVQRTKERIAAALVFTVESGVPELITIYGFPRNQKQEAQPFEIVPTPGDTFTAVIRTYTVKGDRLEPGFVEGDTLTIGNQPLAVQRIPLPAGAYVAGFLVRDIAGRFSYQYADINVSSASSGISVPPPVQTSPGTQAGYQLYNNSQLGFSIEYPTNWATLDTGNDHIYFYDPVANGNVFVSVDVYQTGLPIDEANRRLLEFFLDSLQTQQNFQQTPGDPLRLGGEVGPSARYRYTDQNGVTFSGIVIAVTSPRTGLSYLVSVQAPSADFSRYADTLAAIVDSMKIK
;
A
#
# COMPACT_ATOMS: atom_id res chain seq x y z
N MET A 1 16.43 -20.04 -33.03
CA MET A 1 16.49 -18.61 -32.66
C MET A 1 15.07 -18.16 -32.35
N PRO A 2 14.85 -17.19 -31.45
CA PRO A 2 13.50 -16.71 -31.13
C PRO A 2 12.79 -16.14 -32.36
N ALA A 3 11.46 -16.26 -32.38
CA ALA A 3 10.58 -15.56 -33.30
C ALA A 3 9.85 -14.43 -32.56
N TYR A 4 9.38 -13.43 -33.30
CA TYR A 4 8.78 -12.23 -32.73
C TYR A 4 7.55 -11.77 -33.53
N LEU A 5 6.67 -11.03 -32.87
CA LEU A 5 5.81 -10.03 -33.50
C LEU A 5 6.40 -8.64 -33.26
N VAL A 6 6.59 -7.86 -34.32
CA VAL A 6 7.03 -6.46 -34.25
C VAL A 6 5.85 -5.57 -34.63
N ALA A 7 5.34 -4.76 -33.70
CA ALA A 7 4.24 -3.85 -33.98
C ALA A 7 4.69 -2.73 -34.94
N VAL A 8 4.04 -2.64 -36.11
CA VAL A 8 4.38 -1.72 -37.21
C VAL A 8 3.54 -0.45 -37.14
N SER A 9 2.28 -0.56 -36.73
CA SER A 9 1.33 0.54 -36.59
C SER A 9 0.23 0.19 -35.58
N GLY A 10 -0.37 1.20 -34.97
CA GLY A 10 -1.33 1.03 -33.86
C GLY A 10 -0.77 1.54 -32.53
N ALA A 11 -1.48 1.28 -31.42
CA ALA A 11 -1.09 1.77 -30.10
C ALA A 11 0.22 1.15 -29.58
N GLN A 12 0.52 -0.08 -29.98
CA GLN A 12 1.74 -0.79 -29.59
C GLN A 12 2.94 -0.54 -30.52
N ALA A 13 2.84 0.35 -31.52
CA ALA A 13 3.83 0.51 -32.60
C ALA A 13 5.28 0.72 -32.08
N GLY A 14 6.22 -0.02 -32.66
CA GLY A 14 7.63 -0.07 -32.25
C GLY A 14 7.96 -1.18 -31.24
N LYS A 15 6.98 -1.70 -30.48
CA LYS A 15 7.20 -2.80 -29.54
C LYS A 15 7.47 -4.14 -30.23
N GLN A 16 8.21 -5.01 -29.56
CA GLN A 16 8.47 -6.38 -29.98
C GLN A 16 7.97 -7.38 -28.92
N PHE A 17 7.25 -8.40 -29.37
CA PHE A 17 6.66 -9.44 -28.52
C PHE A 17 7.29 -10.79 -28.87
N PRO A 18 8.03 -11.45 -27.96
CA PRO A 18 8.67 -12.72 -28.24
C PRO A 18 7.63 -13.86 -28.30
N LEU A 19 7.74 -14.71 -29.31
CA LEU A 19 6.92 -15.90 -29.47
C LEU A 19 7.68 -17.12 -28.94
N THR A 20 7.09 -17.80 -27.95
CA THR A 20 7.67 -18.94 -27.24
C THR A 20 6.98 -20.25 -27.67
N ASP A 21 7.14 -21.32 -26.88
CA ASP A 21 6.41 -22.58 -27.08
C ASP A 21 4.97 -22.52 -26.52
N ALA A 22 4.63 -21.48 -25.73
CA ALA A 22 3.28 -21.25 -25.24
C ALA A 22 2.40 -20.52 -26.27
N PRO A 23 1.07 -20.72 -26.28
CA PRO A 23 0.16 -19.94 -27.11
C PRO A 23 0.22 -18.44 -26.78
N CYS A 24 0.36 -17.60 -27.80
CA CYS A 24 0.37 -16.15 -27.68
C CYS A 24 -0.99 -15.60 -28.15
N SER A 25 -1.84 -15.21 -27.21
CA SER A 25 -3.18 -14.63 -27.47
C SER A 25 -3.10 -13.14 -27.81
N LEU A 26 -3.95 -12.70 -28.74
CA LEU A 26 -4.08 -11.30 -29.18
C LEU A 26 -5.55 -10.86 -29.10
N GLY A 27 -5.84 -9.71 -28.52
CA GLY A 27 -7.20 -9.20 -28.37
C GLY A 27 -7.30 -7.97 -27.47
N ARG A 28 -8.49 -7.37 -27.34
CA ARG A 28 -8.68 -6.11 -26.58
C ARG A 28 -8.91 -6.28 -25.07
N HIS A 29 -8.85 -7.51 -24.55
CA HIS A 29 -8.95 -7.78 -23.11
C HIS A 29 -7.54 -7.78 -22.48
N PRO A 30 -7.36 -7.34 -21.22
CA PRO A 30 -6.04 -7.30 -20.58
C PRO A 30 -5.33 -8.67 -20.52
N ASP A 31 -6.04 -9.78 -20.30
CA ASP A 31 -5.50 -11.15 -20.28
C ASP A 31 -5.22 -11.77 -21.67
N ASN A 32 -4.91 -10.94 -22.67
CA ASN A 32 -4.22 -11.38 -23.88
C ASN A 32 -2.72 -11.13 -23.73
N ALA A 33 -1.88 -12.08 -24.19
CA ALA A 33 -0.43 -11.91 -24.21
C ALA A 33 0.02 -10.68 -25.03
N ILE A 34 -0.82 -10.24 -25.98
CA ILE A 34 -0.71 -8.95 -26.67
C ILE A 34 -2.06 -8.24 -26.63
N VAL A 35 -2.16 -7.21 -25.78
CA VAL A 35 -3.37 -6.38 -25.64
C VAL A 35 -3.43 -5.38 -26.80
N VAL A 36 -4.42 -5.57 -27.68
CA VAL A 36 -4.69 -4.74 -28.86
C VAL A 36 -5.68 -3.64 -28.47
N ALA A 37 -5.22 -2.39 -28.39
CA ALA A 37 -5.97 -1.26 -27.85
C ALA A 37 -6.95 -0.65 -28.88
N SER A 38 -7.77 -1.49 -29.50
CA SER A 38 -8.75 -1.13 -30.53
C SER A 38 -10.14 -1.67 -30.21
N ALA A 39 -11.15 -0.80 -30.28
CA ALA A 39 -12.57 -1.18 -30.21
C ALA A 39 -13.02 -2.09 -31.37
N ARG A 40 -12.21 -2.19 -32.45
CA ARG A 40 -12.44 -3.11 -33.58
C ARG A 40 -11.89 -4.51 -33.31
N ALA A 41 -11.16 -4.75 -32.22
CA ALA A 41 -10.72 -6.08 -31.84
C ALA A 41 -11.73 -6.79 -30.92
N SER A 42 -11.91 -8.11 -31.09
CA SER A 42 -12.62 -8.96 -30.11
C SER A 42 -11.85 -9.06 -28.78
N ARG A 43 -12.54 -9.39 -27.67
CA ARG A 43 -11.93 -9.58 -26.33
C ARG A 43 -10.72 -10.50 -26.38
N ARG A 44 -10.91 -11.73 -26.89
CA ARG A 44 -9.84 -12.56 -27.48
C ARG A 44 -10.12 -12.62 -28.98
N HIS A 45 -9.13 -12.33 -29.82
CA HIS A 45 -9.31 -12.11 -31.27
C HIS A 45 -8.60 -13.18 -32.08
N ALA A 46 -7.32 -13.41 -31.77
CA ALA A 46 -6.47 -14.37 -32.45
C ALA A 46 -5.52 -15.04 -31.46
N GLU A 47 -4.88 -16.12 -31.87
CA GLU A 47 -3.84 -16.80 -31.09
C GLU A 47 -2.77 -17.39 -32.01
N ILE A 48 -1.50 -17.17 -31.68
CA ILE A 48 -0.38 -17.81 -32.36
C ILE A 48 0.11 -18.99 -31.53
N ARG A 49 0.13 -20.18 -32.15
CA ARG A 49 0.63 -21.42 -31.55
C ARG A 49 1.91 -21.87 -32.25
N ARG A 50 2.86 -22.44 -31.51
CA ARG A 50 4.00 -23.14 -32.11
C ARG A 50 3.63 -24.60 -32.37
N GLU A 51 3.73 -25.01 -33.63
CA GLU A 51 3.49 -26.38 -34.10
C GLU A 51 4.78 -26.91 -34.75
N GLY A 52 5.64 -27.49 -33.92
CA GLY A 52 6.99 -27.92 -34.33
C GLY A 52 7.87 -26.73 -34.70
N GLU A 53 8.42 -26.71 -35.91
CA GLU A 53 9.30 -25.62 -36.40
C GLU A 53 8.52 -24.45 -37.03
N HIS A 54 7.21 -24.37 -36.81
CA HIS A 54 6.31 -23.44 -37.47
C HIS A 54 5.40 -22.74 -36.46
N PHE A 55 5.01 -21.50 -36.75
CA PHE A 55 4.00 -20.77 -36.00
C PHE A 55 2.73 -20.68 -36.83
N ILE A 56 1.58 -20.95 -36.20
CA ILE A 56 0.26 -20.93 -36.85
C ILE A 56 -0.65 -19.96 -36.10
N LEU A 57 -1.21 -19.03 -36.85
CA LEU A 57 -2.16 -18.01 -36.40
C LEU A 57 -3.58 -18.54 -36.56
N TYR A 58 -4.31 -18.59 -35.46
CA TYR A 58 -5.72 -18.97 -35.36
C TYR A 58 -6.55 -17.70 -35.15
N ASP A 59 -7.60 -17.49 -35.95
CA ASP A 59 -8.65 -16.52 -35.62
C ASP A 59 -9.65 -17.20 -34.66
N LEU A 60 -9.98 -16.55 -33.54
CA LEU A 60 -10.80 -17.12 -32.47
C LEU A 60 -12.30 -16.85 -32.64
N GLY A 61 -12.77 -16.72 -33.89
CA GLY A 61 -14.16 -16.33 -34.19
C GLY A 61 -14.38 -14.83 -34.07
N SER A 62 -13.40 -14.03 -34.49
CA SER A 62 -13.42 -12.58 -34.31
C SER A 62 -14.46 -11.89 -35.19
N ALA A 63 -15.06 -10.82 -34.67
CA ALA A 63 -16.14 -10.11 -35.36
C ALA A 63 -15.66 -9.50 -36.70
N ASN A 64 -14.57 -8.73 -36.64
CA ASN A 64 -14.00 -8.05 -37.82
C ASN A 64 -13.07 -8.93 -38.65
N GLY A 65 -12.50 -9.99 -38.06
CA GLY A 65 -11.53 -10.87 -38.73
C GLY A 65 -10.09 -10.45 -38.52
N THR A 66 -9.25 -11.45 -38.29
CA THR A 66 -7.79 -11.33 -38.45
C THR A 66 -7.44 -11.31 -39.94
N LEU A 67 -6.62 -10.36 -40.39
CA LEU A 67 -6.06 -10.36 -41.75
C LEU A 67 -4.57 -10.69 -41.71
N VAL A 68 -4.09 -11.38 -42.76
CA VAL A 68 -2.66 -11.56 -43.03
C VAL A 68 -2.37 -11.01 -44.43
N ASN A 69 -1.42 -10.08 -44.53
CA ASN A 69 -1.04 -9.36 -45.74
C ASN A 69 -2.26 -8.77 -46.49
N GLY A 70 -3.17 -8.11 -45.78
CA GLY A 70 -4.41 -7.54 -46.34
C GLY A 70 -5.50 -8.56 -46.72
N GLN A 71 -5.37 -9.84 -46.36
CA GLN A 71 -6.39 -10.88 -46.63
C GLN A 71 -6.92 -11.50 -45.35
N ARG A 72 -8.25 -11.44 -45.11
CA ARG A 72 -8.90 -12.09 -43.94
C ARG A 72 -8.68 -13.60 -43.98
N ILE A 73 -8.17 -14.17 -42.90
CA ILE A 73 -8.00 -15.62 -42.78
C ILE A 73 -9.34 -16.29 -42.44
N THR A 74 -9.59 -17.46 -43.03
CA THR A 74 -10.82 -18.26 -42.81
C THR A 74 -10.51 -19.69 -42.35
N ALA A 75 -9.25 -19.96 -42.04
CA ALA A 75 -8.67 -21.20 -41.53
C ALA A 75 -7.31 -20.86 -40.89
N PRO A 76 -6.74 -21.73 -40.03
CA PRO A 76 -5.46 -21.46 -39.38
C PRO A 76 -4.33 -21.19 -40.39
N HIS A 77 -3.59 -20.10 -40.19
CA HIS A 77 -2.62 -19.58 -41.15
C HIS A 77 -1.19 -19.79 -40.65
N ARG A 78 -0.39 -20.60 -41.36
CA ARG A 78 1.03 -20.79 -41.06
C ARG A 78 1.85 -19.56 -41.47
N LEU A 79 2.39 -18.86 -40.47
CA LEU A 79 3.15 -17.63 -40.62
C LEU A 79 4.53 -17.85 -41.26
N ARG A 80 5.00 -16.81 -41.95
CA ARG A 80 6.29 -16.70 -42.64
C ARG A 80 6.95 -15.37 -42.28
N SER A 81 8.26 -15.37 -42.09
CA SER A 81 9.01 -14.16 -41.73
C SER A 81 8.76 -13.04 -42.75
N GLY A 82 8.24 -11.91 -42.29
CA GLY A 82 7.78 -10.78 -43.11
C GLY A 82 6.26 -10.61 -43.19
N ASP A 83 5.45 -11.61 -42.82
CA ASP A 83 3.98 -11.51 -42.86
C ASP A 83 3.45 -10.41 -41.94
N LEU A 84 2.57 -9.56 -42.48
CA LEU A 84 1.85 -8.53 -41.73
C LEU A 84 0.51 -9.09 -41.25
N ILE A 85 0.22 -8.98 -39.96
CA ILE A 85 -1.00 -9.44 -39.28
C ILE A 85 -1.76 -8.20 -38.81
N GLU A 86 -2.96 -7.98 -39.31
CA GLU A 86 -3.80 -6.82 -38.97
C GLU A 86 -4.93 -7.27 -38.03
N ILE A 87 -5.05 -6.58 -36.88
CA ILE A 87 -6.06 -6.85 -35.85
C ILE A 87 -6.62 -5.51 -35.36
N GLY A 88 -7.88 -5.24 -35.70
CA GLY A 88 -8.57 -4.01 -35.31
C GLY A 88 -8.02 -2.76 -36.02
N ASP A 89 -7.21 -1.97 -35.31
CA ASP A 89 -6.47 -0.80 -35.82
C ASP A 89 -4.94 -0.98 -35.66
N GLU A 90 -4.48 -2.17 -35.26
CA GLU A 90 -3.06 -2.50 -35.09
C GLU A 90 -2.55 -3.45 -36.18
N THR A 91 -1.24 -3.36 -36.48
CA THR A 91 -0.57 -4.21 -37.45
C THR A 91 0.76 -4.70 -36.90
N PHE A 92 0.96 -6.01 -36.88
CA PHE A 92 2.17 -6.68 -36.41
C PHE A 92 2.89 -7.33 -37.60
N ARG A 93 4.23 -7.33 -37.61
CA ARG A 93 5.03 -8.11 -38.54
C ARG A 93 5.60 -9.33 -37.83
N PHE A 94 5.34 -10.52 -38.33
CA PHE A 94 5.96 -11.73 -37.82
C PHE A 94 7.39 -11.85 -38.35
N GLU A 95 8.37 -11.99 -37.45
CA GLU A 95 9.78 -12.17 -37.79
C GLU A 95 10.31 -13.47 -37.20
N HIS A 96 10.81 -14.35 -38.06
CA HIS A 96 11.42 -15.62 -37.67
C HIS A 96 12.70 -15.84 -38.49
N PRO A 97 13.90 -15.65 -37.89
CA PRO A 97 15.15 -15.73 -38.62
C PRO A 97 15.48 -17.17 -39.01
N GLN A 98 15.20 -17.53 -40.26
CA GLN A 98 15.64 -18.80 -40.83
C GLN A 98 17.16 -18.80 -41.05
N PRO A 99 17.86 -19.94 -40.86
CA PRO A 99 19.23 -20.09 -41.33
C PRO A 99 19.25 -19.95 -42.86
N ALA A 100 20.18 -19.15 -43.39
CA ALA A 100 20.29 -18.93 -44.83
C ALA A 100 20.64 -20.23 -45.56
N VAL A 101 19.87 -20.54 -46.60
CA VAL A 101 20.16 -21.61 -47.58
C VAL A 101 20.66 -20.99 -48.88
N ASP A 102 21.76 -21.52 -49.41
CA ASP A 102 22.53 -20.89 -50.48
C ASP A 102 21.75 -20.67 -51.80
N ALA A 103 21.98 -19.51 -52.40
CA ALA A 103 21.78 -19.27 -53.83
C ALA A 103 23.16 -19.04 -54.49
N THR A 104 23.42 -19.76 -55.57
CA THR A 104 24.78 -20.06 -56.08
C THR A 104 25.43 -18.94 -56.90
N LEU A 105 26.74 -19.08 -57.20
CA LEU A 105 27.63 -18.34 -58.13
C LEU A 105 28.55 -17.30 -57.44
N VAL A 106 29.87 -17.18 -57.67
CA VAL A 106 30.80 -17.75 -58.68
C VAL A 106 32.19 -18.11 -58.06
N ALA A 107 32.93 -19.02 -58.70
CA ALA A 107 34.39 -19.27 -58.60
C ALA A 107 34.96 -20.14 -57.45
N SER A 108 36.05 -20.84 -57.78
CA SER A 108 36.83 -21.81 -56.98
C SER A 108 38.29 -21.80 -57.50
N PRO A 109 39.23 -22.68 -57.09
CA PRO A 109 39.30 -23.54 -55.89
C PRO A 109 40.66 -23.50 -55.14
N GLY A 110 40.70 -24.05 -53.92
CA GLY A 110 41.90 -24.73 -53.37
C GLY A 110 42.28 -24.39 -51.91
N ALA A 111 42.92 -25.28 -51.15
CA ALA A 111 43.13 -26.73 -51.32
C ALA A 111 43.61 -27.37 -49.99
N ILE A 112 43.10 -28.56 -49.62
CA ILE A 112 43.62 -29.61 -48.67
C ILE A 112 44.45 -29.16 -47.44
N SER A 113 44.21 -29.62 -46.20
CA SER A 113 43.54 -30.85 -45.69
C SER A 113 43.14 -30.62 -44.19
N ALA A 114 42.62 -31.52 -43.34
CA ALA A 114 42.46 -32.99 -43.35
C ALA A 114 41.29 -33.47 -42.44
N LEU A 115 41.25 -34.78 -42.16
CA LEU A 115 40.36 -35.54 -41.25
C LEU A 115 41.22 -36.61 -40.50
N PRO A 116 40.77 -37.35 -39.44
CA PRO A 116 39.38 -37.73 -39.16
C PRO A 116 38.91 -37.82 -37.67
N THR A 117 37.65 -38.25 -37.53
CA THR A 117 36.90 -38.75 -36.35
C THR A 117 37.55 -40.01 -35.70
N ALA A 118 37.14 -40.59 -34.56
CA ALA A 118 35.79 -40.73 -33.95
C ALA A 118 35.84 -40.93 -32.39
N PRO A 119 34.97 -41.71 -31.69
CA PRO A 119 33.96 -41.14 -30.78
C PRO A 119 34.07 -41.59 -29.30
N VAL A 120 33.28 -40.97 -28.41
CA VAL A 120 33.04 -41.44 -27.03
C VAL A 120 31.54 -41.40 -26.70
N THR A 121 31.06 -42.46 -26.05
CA THR A 121 29.65 -42.74 -25.71
C THR A 121 29.18 -41.96 -24.47
N PRO A 122 27.91 -41.50 -24.38
CA PRO A 122 27.36 -40.96 -23.14
C PRO A 122 27.17 -42.06 -22.06
N PRO A 123 27.44 -41.79 -20.78
CA PRO A 123 27.15 -42.70 -19.69
C PRO A 123 25.66 -42.69 -19.29
N GLN A 124 25.15 -43.80 -18.77
CA GLN A 124 23.79 -43.91 -18.23
C GLN A 124 23.66 -43.29 -16.83
N PRO A 125 22.45 -42.85 -16.42
CA PRO A 125 22.20 -42.26 -15.11
C PRO A 125 22.23 -43.31 -13.99
N GLY A 126 22.75 -42.94 -12.81
CA GLY A 126 22.76 -43.82 -11.65
C GLY A 126 23.07 -43.12 -10.32
N GLN A 127 22.14 -43.26 -9.37
CA GLN A 127 22.25 -42.97 -7.92
C GLN A 127 22.44 -41.49 -7.52
N GLY A 128 21.42 -40.94 -6.85
CA GLY A 128 21.46 -39.63 -6.20
C GLY A 128 21.98 -39.71 -4.75
N PHE A 129 22.46 -38.58 -4.24
CA PHE A 129 22.91 -38.45 -2.85
C PHE A 129 21.72 -38.41 -1.87
N ARG A 130 21.77 -39.26 -0.83
CA ARG A 130 20.95 -39.10 0.38
C ARG A 130 21.68 -38.21 1.37
N LEU A 131 20.95 -37.30 2.02
CA LEU A 131 21.44 -36.60 3.21
C LEU A 131 21.51 -37.58 4.41
N PRO A 132 22.45 -37.39 5.37
CA PRO A 132 22.44 -38.11 6.63
C PRO A 132 21.24 -37.70 7.51
N PRO A 133 20.68 -38.61 8.33
CA PRO A 133 19.64 -38.24 9.28
C PRO A 133 20.20 -37.40 10.44
N LEU A 134 19.46 -36.36 10.84
CA LEU A 134 19.73 -35.59 12.05
C LEU A 134 19.48 -36.45 13.30
N GLN A 135 20.30 -36.26 14.35
CA GLN A 135 20.09 -36.91 15.65
C GLN A 135 19.07 -36.11 16.49
N PRO A 136 18.14 -36.79 17.19
CA PRO A 136 17.27 -36.11 18.17
C PRO A 136 18.06 -35.71 19.43
N PRO A 137 17.63 -34.66 20.15
CA PRO A 137 18.25 -34.26 21.40
C PRO A 137 18.08 -35.31 22.52
N PRO A 138 18.99 -35.36 23.51
CA PRO A 138 18.90 -36.31 24.61
C PRO A 138 17.71 -36.03 25.53
N ALA A 139 17.07 -37.08 26.03
CA ALA A 139 15.91 -36.99 26.91
C ALA A 139 16.27 -36.41 28.30
N PRO A 140 15.36 -35.63 28.94
CA PRO A 140 15.55 -35.13 30.29
C PRO A 140 15.50 -36.27 31.34
N PRO A 141 16.15 -36.10 32.52
CA PRO A 141 16.08 -37.07 33.60
C PRO A 141 14.67 -37.14 34.23
N PRO A 142 14.28 -38.28 34.82
CA PRO A 142 12.93 -38.48 35.35
C PRO A 142 12.63 -37.56 36.54
N SER A 143 11.73 -36.60 36.35
CA SER A 143 11.21 -35.75 37.42
C SER A 143 10.34 -36.57 38.38
N GLN A 144 10.57 -36.39 39.68
CA GLN A 144 9.80 -37.07 40.73
C GLN A 144 8.41 -36.43 40.88
N THR A 145 7.38 -37.24 41.12
CA THR A 145 6.03 -36.74 41.45
C THR A 145 6.06 -35.94 42.75
N PRO A 146 5.61 -34.67 42.76
CA PRO A 146 5.40 -33.92 43.99
C PRO A 146 4.35 -34.60 44.89
N PRO A 147 4.47 -34.52 46.23
CA PRO A 147 3.41 -34.99 47.13
C PRO A 147 2.15 -34.13 46.98
N ALA A 148 0.98 -34.74 47.21
CA ALA A 148 -0.29 -34.04 47.14
C ALA A 148 -0.39 -32.91 48.19
N PRO A 149 -1.02 -31.76 47.86
CA PRO A 149 -1.24 -30.69 48.82
C PRO A 149 -2.21 -31.13 49.93
N PRO A 150 -2.08 -30.57 51.16
CA PRO A 150 -3.03 -30.85 52.24
C PRO A 150 -4.42 -30.27 51.93
N PRO A 151 -5.50 -30.86 52.47
CA PRO A 151 -6.86 -30.37 52.25
C PRO A 151 -7.04 -28.96 52.82
N TYR A 152 -7.63 -28.07 52.03
CA TYR A 152 -7.87 -26.68 52.40
C TYR A 152 -8.86 -26.56 53.57
N GLN A 153 -8.43 -25.90 54.65
CA GLN A 153 -9.32 -25.45 55.72
C GLN A 153 -9.75 -24.00 55.46
N PRO A 154 -11.06 -23.69 55.44
CA PRO A 154 -11.54 -22.32 55.28
C PRO A 154 -11.26 -21.48 56.54
N PRO A 155 -10.65 -20.28 56.43
CA PRO A 155 -10.53 -19.34 57.53
C PRO A 155 -11.90 -18.80 58.01
N PRO A 156 -12.02 -18.36 59.28
CA PRO A 156 -13.29 -17.95 59.89
C PRO A 156 -13.78 -16.57 59.43
N ALA A 157 -15.07 -16.30 59.61
CA ALA A 157 -15.75 -15.10 59.12
C ALA A 157 -15.80 -13.93 60.12
N GLN A 158 -15.44 -12.73 59.64
CA GLN A 158 -15.72 -11.38 60.18
C GLN A 158 -15.12 -11.03 61.57
N PRO A 159 -14.90 -9.73 61.88
CA PRO A 159 -15.98 -8.76 62.15
C PRO A 159 -15.95 -7.49 61.26
N GLN A 160 -16.89 -6.58 61.52
CA GLN A 160 -17.17 -5.38 60.73
C GLN A 160 -16.34 -4.14 61.14
N GLY A 161 -16.16 -3.21 60.20
CA GLY A 161 -16.28 -1.78 60.46
C GLY A 161 -14.99 -0.97 60.73
N PHE A 162 -14.67 -0.06 59.81
CA PHE A 162 -13.93 1.17 60.12
C PHE A 162 -14.49 2.34 59.28
N GLN A 163 -14.37 3.57 59.79
CA GLN A 163 -15.13 4.74 59.31
C GLN A 163 -14.33 5.67 58.38
N ILE A 164 -15.06 6.43 57.56
CA ILE A 164 -14.54 7.42 56.61
C ILE A 164 -14.10 8.69 57.35
N PRO A 165 -12.85 9.19 57.19
CA PRO A 165 -12.44 10.52 57.64
C PRO A 165 -13.00 11.63 56.71
N PRO A 166 -13.38 12.82 57.24
CA PRO A 166 -14.07 13.84 56.45
C PRO A 166 -13.16 14.62 55.49
N THR A 167 -13.75 15.09 54.39
CA THR A 167 -13.13 15.93 53.35
C THR A 167 -12.75 17.33 53.86
N PRO A 168 -11.54 17.86 53.53
CA PRO A 168 -11.26 19.29 53.57
C PRO A 168 -12.00 20.00 52.41
N SER A 169 -12.55 21.18 52.67
CA SER A 169 -13.29 21.97 51.67
C SER A 169 -12.43 23.01 50.95
N SER A 170 -12.74 23.24 49.67
CA SER A 170 -12.64 24.50 48.90
C SER A 170 -11.61 25.56 49.30
N TYR A 171 -10.73 25.94 48.36
CA TYR A 171 -9.99 27.20 48.41
C TYR A 171 -10.53 28.20 47.36
N GLN A 172 -10.68 29.47 47.74
CA GLN A 172 -11.11 30.55 46.85
C GLN A 172 -9.91 31.37 46.33
N PRO A 173 -10.02 32.03 45.15
CA PRO A 173 -8.94 32.84 44.60
C PRO A 173 -8.67 34.10 45.45
N SER A 174 -7.39 34.47 45.56
CA SER A 174 -6.94 35.72 46.19
C SER A 174 -6.46 36.74 45.16
N THR A 175 -6.46 38.02 45.53
CA THR A 175 -6.27 39.16 44.62
C THR A 175 -4.86 39.76 44.67
N ALA A 176 -4.49 40.49 43.62
CA ALA A 176 -3.33 41.39 43.60
C ALA A 176 -3.75 42.79 43.09
N GLN A 177 -3.12 43.86 43.60
CA GLN A 177 -3.50 45.25 43.33
C GLN A 177 -2.62 45.94 42.26
N PRO A 178 -3.13 46.98 41.56
CA PRO A 178 -2.41 47.72 40.53
C PRO A 178 -1.78 49.04 41.05
N PRO A 179 -0.85 49.66 40.28
CA PRO A 179 -0.43 51.05 40.47
C PRO A 179 -1.34 52.07 39.74
N SER A 180 -1.55 53.22 40.39
CA SER A 180 -2.22 54.43 39.86
C SER A 180 -1.34 55.16 38.82
N ALA A 181 -1.79 56.02 37.89
CA ALA A 181 -3.10 56.59 37.49
C ALA A 181 -2.91 57.29 36.09
N ALA A 182 -3.69 58.22 35.51
CA ALA A 182 -4.84 59.03 35.97
C ALA A 182 -5.93 59.29 34.88
N PRO A 183 -6.25 60.52 34.35
CA PRO A 183 -7.68 60.92 34.34
C PRO A 183 -8.15 61.45 32.93
N PRO A 184 -9.36 62.07 32.75
CA PRO A 184 -10.42 61.28 32.13
C PRO A 184 -11.32 61.98 31.08
N ALA A 185 -12.03 61.15 30.31
CA ALA A 185 -13.40 61.34 29.79
C ALA A 185 -13.80 62.55 28.92
N ARG A 186 -14.63 62.27 27.90
CA ARG A 186 -15.89 63.01 27.67
C ARG A 186 -16.96 62.15 26.99
N LYS A 187 -18.22 62.56 27.13
CA LYS A 187 -19.44 61.88 26.61
C LYS A 187 -19.98 62.60 25.37
N GLY A 188 -20.68 61.85 24.51
CA GLY A 188 -21.60 62.38 23.50
C GLY A 188 -21.34 61.84 22.09
N GLY A 189 -22.34 61.67 21.22
CA GLY A 189 -23.78 61.75 21.50
C GLY A 189 -24.66 62.06 20.29
N MET A 190 -25.48 61.07 19.91
CA MET A 190 -26.79 61.21 19.23
C MET A 190 -26.88 61.79 17.78
N LEU A 191 -27.83 61.21 17.04
CA LEU A 191 -28.78 61.85 16.12
C LEU A 191 -28.56 61.73 14.59
N ARG A 192 -29.30 60.79 14.00
CA ARG A 192 -30.11 60.83 12.75
C ARG A 192 -29.65 61.73 11.57
N TRP A 193 -29.68 61.15 10.37
CA TRP A 193 -30.66 61.54 9.32
C TRP A 193 -31.01 60.31 8.45
N LEU A 194 -32.05 60.42 7.61
CA LEU A 194 -32.67 59.30 6.87
C LEU A 194 -32.28 59.30 5.38
N ILE A 195 -32.24 58.08 4.81
CA ILE A 195 -32.84 57.65 3.53
C ILE A 195 -33.24 58.82 2.60
N PRO A 196 -32.62 59.01 1.40
CA PRO A 196 -32.77 58.01 0.32
C PRO A 196 -31.61 57.91 -0.70
N VAL A 197 -30.85 56.81 -0.71
CA VAL A 197 -30.11 56.32 -1.91
C VAL A 197 -30.29 54.79 -2.09
N ALA A 198 -31.37 54.25 -1.54
CA ALA A 198 -31.62 52.80 -1.40
C ALA A 198 -32.09 52.09 -2.69
N LEU A 199 -31.76 52.63 -3.87
CA LEU A 199 -32.29 52.16 -5.17
C LEU A 199 -31.27 52.11 -6.32
N ILE A 200 -30.00 52.46 -6.09
CA ILE A 200 -28.93 52.36 -7.11
C ILE A 200 -27.79 51.43 -6.67
N VAL A 201 -27.50 51.33 -5.36
CA VAL A 201 -26.46 50.40 -4.85
C VAL A 201 -26.89 48.93 -4.94
N VAL A 202 -28.20 48.64 -4.93
CA VAL A 202 -28.75 47.26 -4.93
C VAL A 202 -28.43 46.48 -6.21
N VAL A 203 -28.10 47.14 -7.32
CA VAL A 203 -27.78 46.50 -8.61
C VAL A 203 -26.26 46.37 -8.86
N LEU A 204 -25.42 47.01 -8.01
CA LEU A 204 -23.94 46.92 -8.10
C LEU A 204 -23.27 46.37 -6.83
N GLY A 205 -24.03 46.10 -5.76
CA GLY A 205 -23.54 45.50 -4.51
C GLY A 205 -23.52 43.96 -4.48
N VAL A 206 -23.89 43.28 -5.57
CA VAL A 206 -24.12 41.82 -5.61
C VAL A 206 -22.84 41.00 -5.91
N ALA A 207 -21.68 41.66 -6.06
CA ALA A 207 -20.44 41.03 -6.55
C ALA A 207 -19.30 40.85 -5.52
N CYS A 208 -19.42 41.37 -4.28
CA CYS A 208 -18.25 41.46 -3.37
C CYS A 208 -18.48 41.09 -1.89
N ILE A 209 -19.62 40.53 -1.49
CA ILE A 209 -19.80 39.99 -0.12
C ILE A 209 -20.44 38.59 -0.20
N GLY A 210 -19.62 37.62 -0.59
CA GLY A 210 -19.95 36.19 -0.65
C GLY A 210 -18.98 35.31 0.15
N SER A 211 -18.21 35.88 1.08
CA SER A 211 -17.11 35.19 1.78
C SER A 211 -16.95 35.63 3.25
N ALA A 212 -18.07 35.90 3.92
CA ALA A 212 -18.16 36.00 5.38
C ALA A 212 -19.62 35.78 5.82
N VAL A 213 -19.84 35.16 6.98
CA VAL A 213 -21.17 34.74 7.54
C VAL A 213 -21.77 33.49 6.88
N VAL A 214 -21.09 32.35 7.09
CA VAL A 214 -21.72 31.01 7.18
C VAL A 214 -21.45 30.37 8.56
N VAL A 215 -20.34 30.72 9.20
CA VAL A 215 -20.10 30.46 10.64
C VAL A 215 -20.92 31.46 11.49
N THR A 216 -21.36 31.03 12.68
CA THR A 216 -22.16 31.77 13.70
C THR A 216 -23.68 31.97 13.49
N ARG A 217 -24.37 31.00 12.87
CA ARG A 217 -25.84 30.80 13.07
C ARG A 217 -26.23 29.36 13.48
N GLY A 218 -25.49 28.79 14.42
CA GLY A 218 -25.75 27.44 14.97
C GLY A 218 -25.78 27.34 16.51
N ILE A 219 -25.84 28.46 17.25
CA ILE A 219 -25.62 28.46 18.71
C ILE A 219 -26.82 28.99 19.53
N ASP A 220 -27.56 29.99 19.03
CA ASP A 220 -28.73 30.56 19.75
C ASP A 220 -29.99 29.66 19.77
N GLY A 221 -29.93 28.47 19.19
CA GLY A 221 -30.97 27.45 19.33
C GLY A 221 -30.84 26.58 20.59
N LEU A 222 -29.67 26.59 21.26
CA LEU A 222 -29.28 25.52 22.19
C LEU A 222 -29.38 25.86 23.69
N ILE A 223 -29.83 27.07 24.05
CA ILE A 223 -30.00 27.48 25.47
C ILE A 223 -31.40 28.06 25.72
N ARG A 224 -32.41 27.20 25.61
CA ARG A 224 -33.74 27.36 26.24
C ARG A 224 -34.53 26.04 26.22
N ASN A 225 -34.29 25.18 27.23
CA ASN A 225 -35.22 24.18 27.83
C ASN A 225 -34.54 22.95 28.48
N ILE A 226 -33.52 23.12 29.33
CA ILE A 226 -33.29 22.19 30.46
C ILE A 226 -33.01 22.99 31.73
N THR A 227 -34.04 23.18 32.57
CA THR A 227 -33.89 23.29 34.04
C THR A 227 -35.23 22.99 34.72
N PRO A 228 -35.40 21.79 35.29
CA PRO A 228 -36.26 21.58 36.46
C PRO A 228 -35.43 21.52 37.75
N GLN A 229 -36.05 21.86 38.87
CA GLN A 229 -35.40 21.84 40.19
C GLN A 229 -35.42 20.43 40.82
N SER A 230 -34.54 20.22 41.80
CA SER A 230 -34.38 18.98 42.55
C SER A 230 -35.52 18.69 43.54
N GLY A 231 -35.93 17.41 43.61
CA GLY A 231 -36.25 16.76 44.89
C GLY A 231 -37.69 16.27 45.12
N ALA A 232 -37.90 14.97 44.94
CA ALA A 232 -38.82 14.15 45.74
C ALA A 232 -38.44 12.65 45.63
N THR A 233 -38.78 11.85 46.64
CA THR A 233 -38.27 10.50 46.88
C THR A 233 -39.07 9.35 46.26
N THR A 234 -38.42 8.17 46.22
CA THR A 234 -38.93 6.80 46.45
C THR A 234 -39.57 5.96 45.33
N SER A 235 -39.22 4.66 45.42
CA SER A 235 -39.82 3.45 44.83
C SER A 235 -39.45 3.06 43.39
N VAL A 236 -39.05 1.79 43.24
CA VAL A 236 -38.80 1.07 41.99
C VAL A 236 -40.02 0.20 41.68
N PRO A 237 -40.49 0.22 40.43
CA PRO A 237 -40.93 -1.03 39.79
C PRO A 237 -40.39 -1.21 38.37
N SER A 238 -40.42 -2.48 37.94
CA SER A 238 -40.02 -3.08 36.67
C SER A 238 -40.17 -2.23 35.39
N SER A 239 -39.14 -2.28 34.53
CA SER A 239 -39.20 -1.77 33.15
C SER A 239 -40.23 -2.52 32.29
N PRO A 240 -41.08 -1.83 31.51
CA PRO A 240 -41.92 -2.47 30.49
C PRO A 240 -41.17 -2.64 29.16
N THR A 241 -41.53 -3.68 28.40
CA THR A 241 -40.98 -3.96 27.06
C THR A 241 -41.41 -2.91 26.03
N PRO A 242 -40.51 -2.38 25.18
CA PRO A 242 -40.90 -1.59 24.02
C PRO A 242 -41.56 -2.48 22.96
N GLN A 243 -42.77 -2.15 22.51
CA GLN A 243 -43.36 -2.75 21.32
C GLN A 243 -42.90 -1.96 20.09
N ASN A 244 -42.12 -2.60 19.22
CA ASN A 244 -41.82 -2.03 17.90
C ASN A 244 -43.06 -2.14 17.00
N THR A 245 -43.42 -1.06 16.31
CA THR A 245 -44.63 -0.97 15.46
C THR A 245 -44.35 -0.33 14.09
N GLY A 246 -43.19 -0.63 13.52
CA GLY A 246 -42.93 -0.56 12.07
C GLY A 246 -42.86 -1.99 11.52
N GLY A 247 -43.93 -2.45 10.84
CA GLY A 247 -44.01 -3.83 10.36
C GLY A 247 -43.47 -3.96 8.94
N SER A 248 -42.28 -4.54 8.78
CA SER A 248 -41.91 -5.19 7.52
C SER A 248 -42.89 -6.35 7.28
N THR A 249 -43.46 -6.43 6.08
CA THR A 249 -44.35 -7.52 5.69
C THR A 249 -43.52 -8.71 5.22
N ALA A 250 -43.28 -9.65 6.13
CA ALA A 250 -42.55 -10.90 5.84
C ALA A 250 -43.07 -11.56 4.56
N VAL A 251 -42.17 -11.72 3.58
CA VAL A 251 -42.46 -12.32 2.27
C VAL A 251 -42.78 -13.82 2.47
N PRO A 252 -43.81 -14.38 1.81
CA PRO A 252 -44.15 -15.79 1.95
C PRO A 252 -43.07 -16.70 1.33
N LEU A 253 -42.34 -17.43 2.18
CA LEU A 253 -41.30 -18.40 1.81
C LEU A 253 -41.72 -19.35 0.66
N PRO A 254 -40.93 -19.44 -0.43
CA PRO A 254 -41.06 -20.49 -1.45
C PRO A 254 -40.79 -21.89 -0.87
N THR A 255 -41.85 -22.55 -0.41
CA THR A 255 -41.76 -23.90 0.16
C THR A 255 -41.70 -24.98 -0.93
N THR A 256 -40.49 -25.52 -1.21
CA THR A 256 -40.20 -26.95 -1.49
C THR A 256 -38.71 -27.12 -1.85
N PRO A 257 -37.95 -28.02 -1.20
CA PRO A 257 -36.63 -28.41 -1.67
C PRO A 257 -36.71 -29.12 -3.03
N VAL A 258 -35.97 -28.63 -4.03
CA VAL A 258 -35.74 -29.37 -5.28
C VAL A 258 -34.96 -30.65 -4.96
N ALA A 259 -35.20 -31.72 -5.72
CA ALA A 259 -34.89 -33.10 -5.31
C ALA A 259 -33.40 -33.36 -4.99
N GLN A 260 -33.17 -34.22 -4.00
CA GLN A 260 -31.84 -34.50 -3.44
C GLN A 260 -30.85 -35.14 -4.43
N PRO A 261 -29.55 -34.80 -4.33
CA PRO A 261 -28.45 -35.69 -4.68
C PRO A 261 -28.47 -36.98 -3.83
N THR A 262 -27.83 -38.04 -4.32
CA THR A 262 -28.03 -39.40 -3.82
C THR A 262 -27.29 -39.73 -2.52
N GLY A 263 -27.99 -39.63 -1.38
CA GLY A 263 -27.80 -40.45 -0.17
C GLY A 263 -26.56 -40.19 0.71
N ASP A 264 -25.41 -39.92 0.10
CA ASP A 264 -24.17 -39.57 0.77
C ASP A 264 -23.98 -38.05 0.82
N ARG A 265 -23.16 -37.56 1.77
CA ARG A 265 -22.83 -36.13 1.88
C ARG A 265 -21.73 -35.76 0.90
N ALA A 266 -21.79 -34.55 0.35
CA ALA A 266 -20.63 -33.96 -0.32
C ALA A 266 -19.48 -33.78 0.68
N ALA A 267 -18.24 -33.75 0.22
CA ALA A 267 -17.10 -33.48 1.11
C ALA A 267 -17.09 -32.02 1.58
N TRP A 268 -17.47 -31.09 0.69
CA TRP A 268 -17.65 -29.67 0.98
C TRP A 268 -18.96 -29.10 0.43
N THR A 269 -19.48 -28.09 1.13
CA THR A 269 -20.36 -27.06 0.56
C THR A 269 -19.71 -25.71 0.80
N VAL A 270 -19.41 -24.99 -0.28
CA VAL A 270 -18.95 -23.59 -0.25
C VAL A 270 -20.19 -22.71 -0.40
N LEU A 271 -20.42 -21.85 0.59
CA LEU A 271 -21.46 -20.83 0.60
C LEU A 271 -20.79 -19.49 0.34
N VAL A 272 -21.14 -18.82 -0.75
CA VAL A 272 -20.67 -17.46 -1.03
C VAL A 272 -21.85 -16.50 -0.83
N TYR A 273 -21.68 -15.57 0.11
CA TYR A 273 -22.54 -14.41 0.27
C TYR A 273 -21.90 -13.30 -0.55
N LEU A 274 -22.45 -13.08 -1.74
CA LEU A 274 -21.90 -12.22 -2.78
C LEU A 274 -22.74 -10.94 -2.83
N ASP A 275 -22.31 -9.95 -2.07
CA ASP A 275 -22.99 -8.65 -2.03
C ASP A 275 -22.48 -7.79 -3.18
N GLY A 276 -23.32 -7.63 -4.20
CA GLY A 276 -23.09 -6.76 -5.34
C GLY A 276 -24.06 -5.58 -5.38
N ASP A 277 -24.81 -5.29 -4.31
CA ASP A 277 -25.68 -4.10 -4.27
C ASP A 277 -24.89 -2.84 -3.90
N ASN A 278 -23.76 -2.59 -4.58
CA ASN A 278 -22.91 -1.42 -4.39
C ASN A 278 -21.98 -1.23 -5.60
N ASN A 279 -20.93 -0.41 -5.46
CA ASN A 279 -20.02 -0.07 -6.55
C ASN A 279 -19.01 -1.18 -6.93
N LEU A 280 -19.15 -2.40 -6.40
CA LEU A 280 -18.40 -3.59 -6.79
C LEU A 280 -19.21 -4.58 -7.64
N GLU A 281 -20.49 -4.32 -7.94
CA GLU A 281 -21.41 -5.21 -8.69
C GLU A 281 -20.77 -5.89 -9.94
N LYS A 282 -20.08 -5.10 -10.77
CA LYS A 282 -19.37 -5.58 -11.97
C LYS A 282 -18.35 -6.68 -11.64
N ASP A 283 -17.64 -6.53 -10.53
CA ASP A 283 -16.58 -7.43 -10.12
C ASP A 283 -17.16 -8.67 -9.44
N ALA A 284 -18.28 -8.55 -8.70
CA ALA A 284 -19.07 -9.69 -8.27
C ALA A 284 -19.59 -10.54 -9.46
N VAL A 285 -20.01 -9.87 -10.54
CA VAL A 285 -20.38 -10.52 -11.82
C VAL A 285 -19.20 -11.25 -12.46
N ILE A 286 -17.97 -10.71 -12.37
CA ILE A 286 -16.75 -11.36 -12.86
C ILE A 286 -16.43 -12.61 -12.03
N ASP A 287 -16.42 -12.49 -10.71
CA ASP A 287 -16.06 -13.59 -9.82
C ASP A 287 -17.07 -14.74 -9.90
N PHE A 288 -18.37 -14.45 -10.05
CA PHE A 288 -19.37 -15.49 -10.35
C PHE A 288 -19.02 -16.25 -11.64
N ASN A 289 -18.63 -15.54 -12.72
CA ASN A 289 -18.21 -16.17 -13.98
C ASN A 289 -16.91 -16.98 -13.79
N GLU A 290 -16.00 -16.61 -12.88
CA GLU A 290 -14.82 -17.43 -12.53
C GLU A 290 -15.22 -18.72 -11.79
N MET A 291 -16.18 -18.66 -10.87
CA MET A 291 -16.72 -19.86 -10.19
C MET A 291 -17.33 -20.85 -11.19
N GLU A 292 -18.01 -20.35 -12.24
CA GLU A 292 -18.60 -21.17 -13.31
C GLU A 292 -17.57 -21.92 -14.17
N LEU A 293 -16.33 -21.44 -14.29
CA LEU A 293 -15.24 -22.16 -14.98
C LEU A 293 -14.85 -23.48 -14.27
N VAL A 294 -15.29 -23.67 -13.02
CA VAL A 294 -15.08 -24.89 -12.23
C VAL A 294 -16.41 -25.61 -11.99
N GLY A 295 -17.39 -24.92 -11.41
CA GLY A 295 -18.72 -25.43 -11.08
C GLY A 295 -18.78 -26.49 -9.98
N SER A 296 -20.00 -26.78 -9.52
CA SER A 296 -20.29 -27.79 -8.50
C SER A 296 -20.08 -29.23 -9.01
N THR A 297 -19.83 -30.15 -8.09
CA THR A 297 -19.65 -31.59 -8.35
C THR A 297 -20.31 -32.44 -7.26
N ASP A 298 -20.41 -33.76 -7.48
CA ASP A 298 -20.90 -34.75 -6.49
C ASP A 298 -20.12 -34.78 -5.15
N GLN A 299 -19.02 -34.02 -5.03
CA GLN A 299 -18.21 -33.91 -3.81
C GLN A 299 -18.03 -32.47 -3.30
N VAL A 300 -18.38 -31.45 -4.10
CA VAL A 300 -18.24 -30.03 -3.74
C VAL A 300 -19.46 -29.28 -4.28
N ASN A 301 -20.36 -28.86 -3.39
CA ASN A 301 -21.40 -27.90 -3.77
C ASN A 301 -20.81 -26.48 -3.72
N ILE A 302 -21.07 -25.67 -4.73
CA ILE A 302 -20.74 -24.24 -4.75
C ILE A 302 -22.07 -23.49 -4.89
N VAL A 303 -22.46 -22.78 -3.83
CA VAL A 303 -23.80 -22.21 -3.66
C VAL A 303 -23.64 -20.74 -3.35
N VAL A 304 -24.26 -19.89 -4.15
CA VAL A 304 -24.12 -18.43 -4.07
C VAL A 304 -25.48 -17.82 -3.74
N GLN A 305 -25.51 -16.86 -2.82
CA GLN A 305 -26.53 -15.82 -2.81
C GLN A 305 -25.89 -14.55 -3.35
N PHE A 306 -26.42 -14.05 -4.45
CA PHE A 306 -25.90 -12.89 -5.18
C PHE A 306 -26.98 -11.81 -5.20
N ASP A 307 -26.68 -10.63 -4.66
CA ASP A 307 -27.50 -9.43 -4.86
C ASP A 307 -26.84 -8.44 -5.82
N ARG A 308 -27.64 -7.60 -6.47
CA ARG A 308 -27.20 -6.73 -7.57
C ARG A 308 -27.99 -5.44 -7.67
N ILE A 309 -27.27 -4.33 -7.79
CA ILE A 309 -27.85 -3.00 -7.70
C ILE A 309 -28.82 -2.64 -8.84
N GLY A 310 -29.88 -1.91 -8.47
CA GLY A 310 -30.89 -1.41 -9.40
C GLY A 310 -30.33 -0.47 -10.49
N ALA A 311 -30.90 -0.55 -11.70
CA ALA A 311 -30.42 0.05 -12.96
C ALA A 311 -30.42 1.60 -13.02
N ALA A 312 -30.67 2.27 -11.90
CA ALA A 312 -30.40 3.70 -11.74
C ALA A 312 -28.92 3.98 -11.43
N ALA A 313 -28.19 2.99 -10.89
CA ALA A 313 -26.89 3.17 -10.29
C ALA A 313 -25.77 3.55 -11.28
N PRO A 314 -24.73 4.28 -10.85
CA PRO A 314 -23.66 4.77 -11.73
C PRO A 314 -22.80 3.67 -12.37
N TRP A 315 -22.69 2.55 -11.68
CA TRP A 315 -21.75 1.44 -11.89
C TRP A 315 -22.41 0.14 -12.40
N ASP A 316 -23.75 0.13 -12.45
CA ASP A 316 -24.67 -0.84 -13.08
C ASP A 316 -24.10 -1.68 -14.24
N ASP A 317 -23.87 -2.99 -14.02
CA ASP A 317 -23.31 -3.93 -14.99
C ASP A 317 -24.37 -4.72 -15.77
N THR A 318 -24.82 -4.11 -16.86
CA THR A 318 -25.73 -4.72 -17.85
C THR A 318 -25.20 -5.97 -18.57
N SER A 319 -23.96 -6.43 -18.36
CA SER A 319 -23.33 -7.42 -19.24
C SER A 319 -23.89 -8.84 -19.10
N ASN A 320 -24.31 -9.21 -17.88
CA ASN A 320 -24.85 -10.53 -17.54
C ASN A 320 -26.40 -10.53 -17.44
N GLY A 321 -27.03 -9.46 -17.94
CA GLY A 321 -28.47 -9.20 -17.82
C GLY A 321 -28.80 -8.46 -16.53
N ASN A 322 -29.49 -7.32 -16.62
CA ASN A 322 -29.92 -6.57 -15.44
C ASN A 322 -31.07 -7.29 -14.73
N TRP A 323 -30.75 -7.92 -13.61
CA TRP A 323 -31.72 -8.23 -12.57
C TRP A 323 -31.37 -7.40 -11.33
N GLU A 324 -32.41 -6.95 -10.64
CA GLU A 324 -32.39 -6.02 -9.50
C GLU A 324 -33.06 -6.77 -8.33
N THR A 325 -32.47 -7.89 -7.91
CA THR A 325 -32.98 -8.77 -6.83
C THR A 325 -31.92 -9.72 -6.28
N THR A 326 -32.05 -10.10 -5.01
CA THR A 326 -31.29 -11.18 -4.40
C THR A 326 -31.66 -12.53 -5.00
N LYS A 327 -30.67 -13.26 -5.51
CA LYS A 327 -30.87 -14.58 -6.13
C LYS A 327 -29.98 -15.66 -5.52
N ARG A 328 -30.51 -16.87 -5.43
CA ARG A 328 -29.78 -18.07 -4.98
C ARG A 328 -29.48 -18.99 -6.15
N PHE A 329 -28.24 -19.42 -6.28
CA PHE A 329 -27.75 -20.28 -7.37
C PHE A 329 -27.04 -21.53 -6.82
N LEU A 330 -27.14 -22.62 -7.57
CA LEU A 330 -26.11 -23.67 -7.55
C LEU A 330 -25.20 -23.38 -8.73
N VAL A 331 -23.90 -23.15 -8.50
CA VAL A 331 -22.97 -22.87 -9.59
C VAL A 331 -22.78 -24.15 -10.40
N GLU A 332 -23.19 -24.13 -11.67
CA GLU A 332 -23.05 -25.23 -12.61
C GLU A 332 -21.91 -24.90 -13.59
N ARG A 333 -21.12 -25.89 -14.01
CA ARG A 333 -19.92 -25.61 -14.83
C ARG A 333 -20.28 -25.21 -16.26
N ASP A 334 -19.67 -24.13 -16.73
CA ASP A 334 -19.71 -23.65 -18.11
C ASP A 334 -18.33 -23.07 -18.53
N ASP A 335 -17.97 -23.15 -19.81
CA ASP A 335 -16.65 -22.74 -20.32
C ASP A 335 -16.65 -21.30 -20.88
N ASN A 336 -17.59 -20.45 -20.47
CA ASN A 336 -17.76 -19.07 -20.96
C ASN A 336 -17.63 -18.04 -19.80
N PRO A 337 -16.50 -17.33 -19.69
CA PRO A 337 -16.28 -16.34 -18.62
C PRO A 337 -16.90 -14.98 -18.96
N ASN A 338 -18.18 -14.95 -19.39
CA ASN A 338 -18.84 -13.71 -19.85
C ASN A 338 -20.39 -13.69 -19.73
N ASN A 339 -21.05 -14.78 -19.32
CA ASN A 339 -22.52 -14.83 -19.21
C ASN A 339 -22.92 -15.89 -18.16
N ILE A 340 -23.47 -15.45 -17.03
CA ILE A 340 -23.98 -16.32 -15.96
C ILE A 340 -25.05 -17.28 -16.52
N ARG A 341 -24.87 -18.57 -16.26
CA ARG A 341 -25.68 -19.68 -16.81
C ARG A 341 -26.11 -20.70 -15.77
N SER A 342 -25.52 -20.63 -14.59
CA SER A 342 -25.84 -21.43 -13.41
C SER A 342 -27.32 -21.42 -13.08
N ARG A 343 -27.79 -22.54 -12.54
CA ARG A 343 -29.20 -22.74 -12.26
C ARG A 343 -29.65 -21.88 -11.09
N GLU A 344 -30.43 -20.85 -11.40
CA GLU A 344 -31.26 -20.12 -10.43
C GLU A 344 -32.13 -21.13 -9.65
N LEU A 345 -32.05 -21.05 -8.33
CA LEU A 345 -32.77 -21.89 -7.37
C LEU A 345 -33.96 -21.14 -6.78
N ALA A 346 -33.78 -19.84 -6.54
CA ALA A 346 -34.81 -18.92 -6.08
C ALA A 346 -34.43 -17.47 -6.46
N ASP A 347 -35.46 -16.70 -6.80
CA ASP A 347 -35.47 -15.24 -6.83
C ASP A 347 -36.21 -14.78 -5.57
N LEU A 348 -35.59 -13.94 -4.74
CA LEU A 348 -36.11 -13.59 -3.41
C LEU A 348 -36.83 -12.23 -3.39
N GLY A 349 -36.68 -11.43 -4.46
CA GLY A 349 -36.84 -9.97 -4.39
C GLY A 349 -35.58 -9.30 -3.85
N GLU A 350 -35.60 -7.98 -3.69
CA GLU A 350 -34.56 -7.21 -2.98
C GLU A 350 -34.51 -7.61 -1.50
N LEU A 351 -33.30 -7.72 -0.91
CA LEU A 351 -33.08 -7.94 0.52
C LEU A 351 -31.81 -7.21 0.96
N ASN A 352 -31.92 -6.32 1.95
CA ASN A 352 -30.76 -5.75 2.66
C ASN A 352 -29.71 -6.84 2.97
N MET A 353 -28.60 -6.84 2.23
CA MET A 353 -27.50 -7.80 2.41
C MET A 353 -26.68 -7.46 3.68
N GLY A 354 -26.77 -6.21 4.14
CA GLY A 354 -26.31 -5.74 5.44
C GLY A 354 -27.14 -6.20 6.64
N ASP A 355 -28.36 -6.73 6.47
CA ASP A 355 -29.13 -7.30 7.59
C ASP A 355 -28.52 -8.66 8.00
N PRO A 356 -28.03 -8.82 9.24
CA PRO A 356 -27.51 -10.11 9.73
C PRO A 356 -28.52 -11.26 9.63
N GLN A 357 -29.82 -10.98 9.55
CA GLN A 357 -30.88 -11.97 9.35
C GLN A 357 -30.91 -12.51 7.90
N THR A 358 -30.49 -11.72 6.90
CA THR A 358 -30.32 -12.16 5.51
C THR A 358 -29.19 -13.19 5.41
N LEU A 359 -28.04 -12.91 6.03
CA LEU A 359 -26.93 -13.85 6.16
C LEU A 359 -27.30 -15.14 6.93
N VAL A 360 -28.07 -15.00 8.02
CA VAL A 360 -28.58 -16.15 8.79
C VAL A 360 -29.46 -17.05 7.92
N ASP A 361 -30.42 -16.50 7.17
CA ASP A 361 -31.30 -17.32 6.33
C ASP A 361 -30.50 -18.04 5.24
N PHE A 362 -29.60 -17.33 4.54
CA PHE A 362 -28.77 -17.94 3.49
C PHE A 362 -27.94 -19.11 4.02
N ALA A 363 -27.18 -18.91 5.10
CA ALA A 363 -26.29 -19.94 5.60
C ALA A 363 -27.07 -21.12 6.20
N VAL A 364 -28.17 -20.87 6.94
CA VAL A 364 -29.02 -21.95 7.48
C VAL A 364 -29.69 -22.74 6.35
N TRP A 365 -30.26 -22.07 5.35
CA TRP A 365 -30.87 -22.70 4.18
C TRP A 365 -29.84 -23.51 3.37
N GLY A 366 -28.65 -22.95 3.14
CA GLY A 366 -27.58 -23.57 2.37
C GLY A 366 -27.05 -24.84 3.03
N MET A 367 -26.73 -24.77 4.34
CA MET A 367 -26.26 -25.92 5.12
C MET A 367 -27.31 -27.03 5.27
N GLN A 368 -28.61 -26.72 5.20
CA GLN A 368 -29.69 -27.69 5.24
C GLN A 368 -30.01 -28.30 3.86
N THR A 369 -29.93 -27.49 2.79
CA THR A 369 -30.26 -27.91 1.41
C THR A 369 -29.11 -28.69 0.77
N TYR A 370 -27.87 -28.31 1.06
CA TYR A 370 -26.65 -28.91 0.50
C TYR A 370 -25.78 -29.52 1.62
N PRO A 371 -26.19 -30.68 2.19
CA PRO A 371 -25.55 -31.28 3.35
C PRO A 371 -24.17 -31.87 3.01
N ALA A 372 -23.12 -31.32 3.62
CA ALA A 372 -21.73 -31.74 3.43
C ALA A 372 -21.06 -32.27 4.71
N GLU A 373 -19.88 -32.87 4.55
CA GLU A 373 -18.96 -33.14 5.66
C GLU A 373 -18.39 -31.84 6.24
N ARG A 374 -18.00 -30.88 5.40
CA ARG A 374 -17.40 -29.59 5.77
C ARG A 374 -18.11 -28.42 5.09
N TYR A 375 -18.07 -27.23 5.70
CA TYR A 375 -18.63 -26.00 5.16
C TYR A 375 -17.62 -24.87 5.12
N ALA A 376 -17.56 -24.17 4.00
CA ALA A 376 -16.96 -22.85 3.92
C ALA A 376 -18.07 -21.80 3.79
N LEU A 377 -17.95 -20.68 4.51
CA LEU A 377 -18.77 -19.49 4.32
C LEU A 377 -17.84 -18.34 3.94
N ILE A 378 -17.93 -17.88 2.70
CA ILE A 378 -17.17 -16.73 2.22
C ILE A 378 -18.11 -15.52 2.18
N LEU A 379 -17.69 -14.43 2.81
CA LEU A 379 -18.31 -13.12 2.66
C LEU A 379 -17.46 -12.35 1.65
N TRP A 380 -18.09 -11.94 0.54
CA TRP A 380 -17.47 -11.14 -0.51
C TRP A 380 -18.18 -9.79 -0.52
N ASP A 381 -17.42 -8.70 -0.30
CA ASP A 381 -17.83 -7.30 -0.41
C ASP A 381 -16.66 -6.36 -0.05
N HIS A 382 -16.85 -5.04 -0.11
CA HIS A 382 -16.16 -4.09 0.75
C HIS A 382 -15.98 -4.58 2.21
N GLY A 383 -14.75 -4.47 2.71
CA GLY A 383 -14.43 -4.64 4.13
C GLY A 383 -13.99 -3.33 4.79
N ALA A 384 -14.34 -3.17 6.07
CA ALA A 384 -13.97 -2.01 6.88
C ALA A 384 -13.35 -2.42 8.23
N SER A 385 -12.61 -3.54 8.26
CA SER A 385 -11.96 -4.06 9.47
C SER A 385 -13.00 -4.27 10.62
N TRP A 386 -12.76 -3.71 11.79
CA TRP A 386 -13.64 -3.82 12.97
C TRP A 386 -14.98 -3.07 12.83
N ALA A 387 -15.16 -2.25 11.79
CA ALA A 387 -16.38 -1.49 11.58
C ALA A 387 -17.50 -2.35 10.94
N GLY A 388 -17.19 -3.18 9.93
CA GLY A 388 -18.17 -4.06 9.28
C GLY A 388 -17.72 -4.60 7.90
N ILE A 389 -18.65 -5.30 7.26
CA ILE A 389 -18.57 -5.94 5.92
C ILE A 389 -20.01 -6.14 5.38
N ALA A 390 -20.16 -6.36 4.06
CA ALA A 390 -21.44 -6.61 3.38
C ALA A 390 -22.35 -5.39 3.50
N PHE A 391 -22.07 -4.41 2.65
CA PHE A 391 -22.58 -3.06 2.67
C PHE A 391 -23.48 -2.79 1.47
N ASP A 392 -24.75 -2.62 1.79
CA ASP A 392 -25.88 -2.53 0.86
C ASP A 392 -26.22 -1.07 0.55
N ASP A 393 -26.10 -0.66 -0.71
CA ASP A 393 -26.23 0.74 -1.11
C ASP A 393 -27.69 1.18 -1.33
N THR A 394 -28.63 0.26 -1.58
CA THR A 394 -30.05 0.61 -1.80
C THR A 394 -30.87 0.70 -0.52
N ASP A 395 -30.71 -0.22 0.44
CA ASP A 395 -31.41 -0.23 1.73
C ASP A 395 -30.79 0.73 2.77
N GLY A 396 -29.82 1.55 2.33
CA GLY A 396 -29.48 2.82 2.95
C GLY A 396 -28.02 3.03 3.31
N LYS A 397 -27.09 2.25 2.74
CA LYS A 397 -25.69 2.11 3.18
C LYS A 397 -25.61 1.45 4.56
N ASP A 398 -26.43 0.41 4.74
CA ASP A 398 -26.38 -0.46 5.91
C ASP A 398 -25.24 -1.49 5.76
N GLY A 399 -24.88 -2.22 6.81
CA GLY A 399 -23.90 -3.29 6.69
C GLY A 399 -23.50 -3.96 8.00
N ILE A 400 -23.12 -5.23 7.91
CA ILE A 400 -22.98 -6.14 9.06
C ILE A 400 -21.80 -5.69 9.93
N ASN A 401 -22.08 -5.06 11.07
CA ASN A 401 -21.04 -4.70 12.03
C ASN A 401 -20.62 -5.91 12.91
N MET A 402 -19.49 -5.79 13.59
CA MET A 402 -18.90 -6.91 14.36
C MET A 402 -19.84 -7.54 15.41
N PRO A 403 -20.60 -6.77 16.22
CA PRO A 403 -21.67 -7.32 17.08
C PRO A 403 -22.78 -8.08 16.34
N GLU A 404 -23.15 -7.64 15.15
CA GLU A 404 -24.17 -8.29 14.31
C GLU A 404 -23.66 -9.56 13.65
N LEU A 405 -22.39 -9.58 13.21
CA LEU A 405 -21.72 -10.78 12.70
C LEU A 405 -21.61 -11.87 13.78
N ASP A 406 -21.26 -11.49 15.03
CA ASP A 406 -21.29 -12.37 16.20
C ASP A 406 -22.71 -12.94 16.46
N ALA A 407 -23.75 -12.11 16.33
CA ALA A 407 -25.14 -12.55 16.48
C ALA A 407 -25.60 -13.47 15.34
N ALA A 408 -25.24 -13.17 14.08
CA ALA A 408 -25.57 -13.97 12.91
C ALA A 408 -24.92 -15.36 12.98
N LEU A 409 -23.60 -15.43 13.15
CA LEU A 409 -22.84 -16.68 13.21
C LEU A 409 -23.26 -17.55 14.42
N ARG A 410 -23.58 -16.93 15.56
CA ARG A 410 -24.22 -17.61 16.70
C ARG A 410 -25.55 -18.25 16.33
N THR A 411 -26.42 -17.53 15.62
CA THR A 411 -27.74 -18.03 15.24
C THR A 411 -27.62 -19.12 14.16
N ILE A 412 -26.71 -19.01 13.20
CA ILE A 412 -26.38 -20.07 12.22
C ILE A 412 -25.93 -21.35 12.93
N GLN A 413 -24.99 -21.25 13.87
CA GLN A 413 -24.51 -22.38 14.67
C GLN A 413 -25.63 -23.02 15.49
N GLN A 414 -26.52 -22.22 16.09
CA GLN A 414 -27.65 -22.71 16.88
C GLN A 414 -28.74 -23.41 16.03
N GLN A 415 -29.06 -22.89 14.84
CA GLN A 415 -30.10 -23.45 13.98
C GLN A 415 -29.62 -24.67 13.18
N THR A 416 -28.35 -24.71 12.75
CA THR A 416 -27.79 -25.85 12.01
C THR A 416 -27.24 -26.95 12.92
N GLY A 417 -26.91 -26.61 14.18
CA GLY A 417 -26.25 -27.51 15.12
C GLY A 417 -24.79 -27.82 14.77
N ARG A 418 -24.15 -27.00 13.91
CA ARG A 418 -22.80 -27.23 13.41
C ARG A 418 -21.93 -25.96 13.51
N ARG A 419 -20.62 -26.15 13.65
CA ARG A 419 -19.63 -25.13 13.26
C ARG A 419 -19.55 -25.04 11.73
N ILE A 420 -19.03 -23.92 11.27
CA ILE A 420 -18.49 -23.75 9.91
C ILE A 420 -17.02 -24.17 9.99
N ASP A 421 -16.47 -24.81 8.96
CA ASP A 421 -15.09 -25.31 9.00
C ASP A 421 -14.10 -24.19 8.60
N LEU A 422 -14.48 -23.35 7.63
CA LEU A 422 -13.72 -22.16 7.19
C LEU A 422 -14.64 -20.95 7.01
N ILE A 423 -14.26 -19.79 7.55
CA ILE A 423 -14.85 -18.49 7.17
C ILE A 423 -13.84 -17.69 6.33
N GLY A 424 -14.27 -17.23 5.16
CA GLY A 424 -13.47 -16.41 4.26
C GLY A 424 -14.00 -14.99 4.16
N PHE A 425 -13.08 -14.05 3.95
CA PHE A 425 -13.37 -12.65 3.67
C PHE A 425 -12.60 -12.27 2.40
N ASP A 426 -13.31 -12.15 1.27
CA ASP A 426 -12.82 -11.54 0.03
C ASP A 426 -13.24 -10.07 0.12
N ALA A 427 -12.49 -9.32 0.94
CA ALA A 427 -12.89 -8.05 1.53
C ALA A 427 -11.74 -7.32 2.24
N CYS A 428 -11.60 -6.02 1.96
CA CYS A 428 -10.56 -5.13 2.49
C CYS A 428 -10.41 -5.16 4.03
N LEU A 429 -9.15 -5.21 4.50
CA LEU A 429 -8.75 -5.02 5.90
C LEU A 429 -9.31 -6.04 6.93
N MET A 430 -9.95 -7.12 6.48
CA MET A 430 -10.65 -8.07 7.37
C MET A 430 -9.72 -9.01 8.16
N ALA A 431 -8.44 -9.11 7.83
CA ALA A 431 -7.44 -9.86 8.59
C ALA A 431 -6.96 -9.10 9.85
N GLN A 432 -7.91 -8.71 10.69
CA GLN A 432 -7.64 -8.04 11.97
C GLN A 432 -8.00 -8.96 13.14
N ILE A 433 -7.22 -8.89 14.24
CA ILE A 433 -7.48 -9.69 15.45
C ILE A 433 -8.89 -9.45 16.04
N ASP A 434 -9.45 -8.25 15.88
CA ASP A 434 -10.83 -7.91 16.27
C ASP A 434 -11.85 -8.82 15.55
N VAL A 435 -11.74 -8.94 14.23
CA VAL A 435 -12.58 -9.79 13.37
C VAL A 435 -12.34 -11.27 13.68
N ALA A 436 -11.07 -11.68 13.79
CA ALA A 436 -10.70 -13.06 14.11
C ALA A 436 -11.32 -13.54 15.44
N LEU A 437 -11.43 -12.66 16.45
CA LEU A 437 -12.07 -12.99 17.73
C LEU A 437 -13.61 -13.02 17.67
N VAL A 438 -14.24 -12.34 16.71
CA VAL A 438 -15.68 -12.44 16.42
C VAL A 438 -16.03 -13.78 15.76
N VAL A 439 -15.23 -14.24 14.80
CA VAL A 439 -15.51 -15.51 14.08
C VAL A 439 -15.02 -16.76 14.82
N ALA A 440 -14.02 -16.64 15.69
CA ALA A 440 -13.43 -17.75 16.45
C ALA A 440 -14.40 -18.68 17.21
N PRO A 441 -15.55 -18.24 17.76
CA PRO A 441 -16.51 -19.14 18.41
C PRO A 441 -17.30 -20.02 17.41
N TYR A 442 -17.26 -19.69 16.11
CA TYR A 442 -18.14 -20.25 15.08
C TYR A 442 -17.39 -21.04 13.99
N ALA A 443 -16.11 -20.74 13.73
CA ALA A 443 -15.28 -21.42 12.74
C ALA A 443 -13.93 -21.93 13.27
N ASP A 444 -13.33 -22.88 12.54
CA ASP A 444 -12.03 -23.49 12.85
C ASP A 444 -10.87 -22.82 12.09
N VAL A 445 -11.10 -22.29 10.88
CA VAL A 445 -10.14 -21.52 10.08
C VAL A 445 -10.75 -20.19 9.62
N PHE A 446 -9.94 -19.13 9.55
CA PHE A 446 -10.31 -17.90 8.85
C PHE A 446 -9.26 -17.48 7.80
N VAL A 447 -9.72 -16.83 6.72
CA VAL A 447 -8.88 -16.33 5.61
C VAL A 447 -9.30 -14.91 5.24
N ALA A 448 -8.36 -13.97 5.10
CA ALA A 448 -8.62 -12.56 4.79
C ALA A 448 -7.35 -11.79 4.38
N SER A 449 -7.51 -10.56 3.86
CA SER A 449 -6.42 -9.59 3.67
C SER A 449 -6.26 -8.64 4.86
N ALA A 450 -5.02 -8.27 5.19
CA ALA A 450 -4.73 -7.24 6.19
C ALA A 450 -4.76 -5.82 5.61
N GLU A 451 -4.80 -5.71 4.28
CA GLU A 451 -4.69 -4.51 3.46
C GLU A 451 -5.98 -4.32 2.65
N LEU A 452 -6.07 -3.25 1.86
CA LEU A 452 -7.04 -3.13 0.78
C LEU A 452 -6.83 -4.27 -0.23
N GLU A 453 -7.92 -4.87 -0.70
CA GLU A 453 -7.86 -5.84 -1.80
C GLU A 453 -8.17 -5.12 -3.13
N PRO A 454 -7.47 -5.46 -4.24
CA PRO A 454 -7.81 -4.96 -5.56
C PRO A 454 -9.21 -5.41 -5.97
N ASN A 455 -9.86 -4.71 -6.90
CA ASN A 455 -11.22 -5.04 -7.35
C ASN A 455 -11.34 -6.43 -8.04
N THR A 456 -10.25 -7.17 -8.23
CA THR A 456 -10.25 -8.54 -8.77
C THR A 456 -10.24 -9.63 -7.67
N GLY A 457 -10.36 -9.25 -6.38
CA GLY A 457 -10.58 -10.16 -5.27
C GLY A 457 -9.65 -11.37 -5.23
N TRP A 458 -10.23 -12.53 -4.92
CA TRP A 458 -9.55 -13.83 -4.95
C TRP A 458 -9.57 -14.47 -6.35
N ALA A 459 -8.56 -15.29 -6.66
CA ALA A 459 -8.52 -16.09 -7.89
C ALA A 459 -9.47 -17.30 -7.81
N TRP A 460 -10.77 -17.04 -8.01
CA TRP A 460 -11.87 -18.00 -7.82
C TRP A 460 -11.75 -19.24 -8.72
N ASP A 461 -11.35 -19.07 -9.99
CA ASP A 461 -11.13 -20.19 -10.92
C ASP A 461 -10.06 -21.18 -10.41
N LEU A 462 -9.04 -20.66 -9.73
CA LEU A 462 -7.86 -21.40 -9.29
C LEU A 462 -8.09 -22.06 -7.92
N LEU A 463 -8.68 -21.32 -6.97
CA LEU A 463 -8.94 -21.84 -5.62
C LEU A 463 -10.02 -22.94 -5.64
N LEU A 464 -11.07 -22.77 -6.45
CA LEU A 464 -12.14 -23.78 -6.56
C LEU A 464 -11.66 -25.02 -7.32
N ARG A 465 -10.79 -24.86 -8.33
CA ARG A 465 -10.17 -25.99 -9.03
C ARG A 465 -9.32 -26.84 -8.07
N ARG A 466 -8.50 -26.21 -7.20
CA ARG A 466 -7.75 -26.90 -6.14
C ARG A 466 -8.67 -27.65 -5.15
N LEU A 467 -9.85 -27.11 -4.85
CA LEU A 467 -10.83 -27.77 -3.99
C LEU A 467 -11.46 -28.99 -4.68
N VAL A 468 -11.91 -28.83 -5.92
CA VAL A 468 -12.56 -29.90 -6.71
C VAL A 468 -11.60 -31.03 -7.11
N GLU A 469 -10.32 -30.73 -7.33
CA GLU A 469 -9.28 -31.75 -7.59
C GLU A 469 -8.89 -32.54 -6.33
N ASN A 470 -9.11 -32.00 -5.13
CA ASN A 470 -8.82 -32.66 -3.86
C ASN A 470 -9.93 -32.40 -2.81
N PRO A 471 -11.16 -32.91 -3.01
CA PRO A 471 -12.31 -32.52 -2.21
C PRO A 471 -12.28 -33.07 -0.77
N GLN A 472 -11.41 -34.05 -0.49
CA GLN A 472 -11.31 -34.68 0.84
C GLN A 472 -10.35 -33.93 1.79
N GLN A 473 -9.86 -32.76 1.39
CA GLN A 473 -8.98 -31.91 2.20
C GLN A 473 -9.70 -31.24 3.38
N ASP A 474 -8.95 -30.90 4.42
CA ASP A 474 -9.44 -30.15 5.59
C ASP A 474 -9.41 -28.64 5.39
N ALA A 475 -10.02 -27.90 6.33
CA ALA A 475 -10.12 -26.44 6.27
C ALA A 475 -8.76 -25.73 6.27
N ALA A 476 -7.76 -26.29 6.95
CA ALA A 476 -6.41 -25.72 6.97
C ALA A 476 -5.72 -25.87 5.60
N THR A 477 -5.89 -27.02 4.96
CA THR A 477 -5.39 -27.26 3.60
C THR A 477 -6.12 -26.36 2.58
N PHE A 478 -7.46 -26.22 2.69
CA PHE A 478 -8.23 -25.38 1.78
C PHE A 478 -7.91 -23.89 1.97
N GLY A 479 -7.87 -23.39 3.21
CA GLY A 479 -7.51 -22.00 3.52
C GLY A 479 -6.09 -21.64 3.06
N LYS A 480 -5.15 -22.58 3.21
CA LYS A 480 -3.83 -22.45 2.58
C LYS A 480 -3.90 -22.43 1.05
N GLY A 481 -4.74 -23.26 0.44
CA GLY A 481 -4.95 -23.31 -1.01
C GLY A 481 -5.49 -22.00 -1.59
N ILE A 482 -6.29 -21.25 -0.84
CA ILE A 482 -6.75 -19.90 -1.20
C ILE A 482 -5.55 -18.94 -1.24
N VAL A 483 -4.75 -18.85 -0.16
CA VAL A 483 -3.56 -17.99 -0.08
C VAL A 483 -2.53 -18.32 -1.18
N GLU A 484 -2.29 -19.60 -1.48
CA GLU A 484 -1.41 -19.99 -2.59
C GLU A 484 -1.98 -19.62 -3.97
N SER A 485 -3.31 -19.64 -4.15
CA SER A 485 -3.96 -19.22 -5.41
C SER A 485 -3.86 -17.71 -5.62
N TYR A 486 -4.12 -16.94 -4.56
CA TYR A 486 -3.99 -15.48 -4.54
C TYR A 486 -2.55 -15.06 -4.85
N ARG A 487 -1.56 -15.66 -4.17
CA ARG A 487 -0.14 -15.50 -4.50
C ARG A 487 0.12 -15.74 -5.97
N GLU A 488 -0.26 -16.91 -6.50
CA GLU A 488 0.00 -17.26 -7.89
C GLU A 488 -0.69 -16.32 -8.90
N PHE A 489 -1.68 -15.53 -8.48
CA PHE A 489 -2.37 -14.55 -9.33
C PHE A 489 -1.68 -13.18 -9.32
N TYR A 490 -1.26 -12.69 -8.16
CA TYR A 490 -0.67 -11.35 -8.01
C TYR A 490 0.87 -11.34 -8.13
N GLU A 491 1.58 -12.43 -7.77
CA GLU A 491 3.03 -12.59 -8.01
C GLU A 491 3.37 -12.57 -9.52
N LYS A 492 2.42 -12.95 -10.38
CA LYS A 492 2.54 -12.84 -11.85
C LYS A 492 2.27 -11.44 -12.42
N ARG A 493 1.71 -10.55 -11.59
CA ARG A 493 1.42 -9.14 -11.92
C ARG A 493 2.46 -8.18 -11.33
N ASP A 494 3.37 -8.70 -10.51
CA ASP A 494 4.36 -7.95 -9.74
C ASP A 494 3.72 -6.89 -8.82
N ASP A 495 2.54 -7.20 -8.25
CA ASP A 495 1.81 -6.28 -7.38
C ASP A 495 2.48 -6.18 -6.01
N PRO A 496 3.00 -5.01 -5.62
CA PRO A 496 3.71 -4.85 -4.36
C PRO A 496 2.79 -4.51 -3.18
N THR A 497 1.50 -4.26 -3.41
CA THR A 497 0.56 -3.69 -2.42
C THR A 497 -0.24 -4.76 -1.67
N VAL A 498 -0.53 -5.90 -2.30
CA VAL A 498 -1.49 -6.89 -1.79
C VAL A 498 -1.03 -7.70 -0.56
N THR A 499 -1.98 -8.26 0.20
CA THR A 499 -1.71 -9.30 1.22
C THR A 499 -2.85 -10.33 1.28
N LEU A 500 -2.57 -11.58 1.65
CA LEU A 500 -3.60 -12.53 2.08
C LEU A 500 -3.05 -13.52 3.11
N SER A 501 -3.85 -13.88 4.12
CA SER A 501 -3.45 -14.78 5.21
C SER A 501 -4.54 -15.76 5.62
N ALA A 502 -4.14 -16.87 6.23
CA ALA A 502 -5.02 -17.91 6.78
C ALA A 502 -4.57 -18.30 8.19
N PHE A 503 -5.51 -18.38 9.14
CA PHE A 503 -5.23 -18.63 10.57
C PHE A 503 -6.13 -19.71 11.20
N ASP A 504 -5.52 -20.47 12.13
CA ASP A 504 -6.13 -21.45 13.02
C ASP A 504 -6.89 -20.75 14.15
N LEU A 505 -8.22 -20.70 14.03
CA LEU A 505 -9.11 -20.07 15.01
C LEU A 505 -9.22 -20.86 16.32
N THR A 506 -8.83 -22.15 16.35
CA THR A 506 -8.80 -22.92 17.61
C THR A 506 -7.80 -22.31 18.60
N ARG A 507 -6.81 -21.55 18.10
CA ARG A 507 -5.81 -20.81 18.89
C ARG A 507 -6.22 -19.39 19.25
N ALA A 508 -7.34 -18.87 18.74
CA ALA A 508 -7.75 -17.49 18.95
C ALA A 508 -7.89 -17.11 20.45
N ASN A 509 -8.31 -18.05 21.30
CA ASN A 509 -8.36 -17.81 22.74
C ASN A 509 -6.96 -17.71 23.40
N ASP A 510 -5.92 -18.33 22.82
CA ASP A 510 -4.54 -18.10 23.27
C ASP A 510 -4.00 -16.76 22.74
N LEU A 511 -4.24 -16.43 21.45
CA LEU A 511 -3.92 -15.11 20.88
C LEU A 511 -4.50 -13.98 21.75
N ARG A 512 -5.79 -14.07 22.11
CA ARG A 512 -6.47 -13.15 23.03
C ARG A 512 -5.81 -13.05 24.41
N GLN A 513 -5.36 -14.18 24.97
CA GLN A 513 -4.67 -14.21 26.27
C GLN A 513 -3.28 -13.58 26.19
N LYS A 514 -2.52 -13.83 25.11
CA LYS A 514 -1.22 -13.20 24.86
C LYS A 514 -1.35 -11.70 24.62
N LEU A 515 -2.34 -11.28 23.81
CA LEU A 515 -2.66 -9.87 23.56
C LEU A 515 -3.10 -9.16 24.84
N ASN A 516 -3.95 -9.78 25.66
CA ASN A 516 -4.27 -9.22 26.97
C ASN A 516 -3.02 -9.12 27.85
N ALA A 517 -2.19 -10.17 27.94
CA ALA A 517 -0.97 -10.14 28.76
C ALA A 517 0.02 -9.06 28.31
N LEU A 518 0.14 -8.80 27.00
CA LEU A 518 0.92 -7.69 26.47
C LEU A 518 0.28 -6.33 26.80
N SER A 519 -1.03 -6.18 26.60
CA SER A 519 -1.77 -4.95 26.93
C SER A 519 -1.65 -4.60 28.41
N ASP A 520 -1.85 -5.59 29.28
CA ASP A 520 -1.68 -5.51 30.73
C ASP A 520 -0.26 -5.13 31.14
N ALA A 521 0.74 -5.65 30.44
CA ALA A 521 2.15 -5.36 30.71
C ALA A 521 2.56 -3.98 30.23
N MET A 522 2.13 -3.57 29.03
CA MET A 522 2.38 -2.22 28.50
C MET A 522 1.69 -1.16 29.35
N LEU A 523 0.42 -1.36 29.75
CA LEU A 523 -0.30 -0.45 30.64
C LEU A 523 0.43 -0.25 31.98
N LYS A 524 0.93 -1.33 32.59
CA LYS A 524 1.64 -1.28 33.89
C LYS A 524 3.10 -0.82 33.77
N GLY A 525 3.76 -1.12 32.66
CA GLY A 525 5.16 -0.80 32.37
C GLY A 525 5.38 0.48 31.54
N LEU A 526 4.31 1.23 31.25
CA LEU A 526 4.30 2.30 30.24
C LEU A 526 5.41 3.33 30.49
N GLY A 527 5.52 3.84 31.72
CA GLY A 527 6.54 4.84 32.07
C GLY A 527 8.00 4.38 31.92
N GLU A 528 8.27 3.08 31.96
CA GLU A 528 9.63 2.54 31.75
C GLU A 528 9.90 2.09 30.32
N SER A 529 8.84 1.82 29.53
CA SER A 529 8.96 1.24 28.18
C SER A 529 8.37 2.13 27.07
N TYR A 530 7.91 3.36 27.39
CA TYR A 530 7.20 4.22 26.44
C TYR A 530 7.97 4.40 25.13
N SER A 531 9.26 4.74 25.19
CA SER A 531 10.07 4.94 23.98
C SER A 531 10.03 3.72 23.07
N ALA A 532 10.25 2.52 23.60
CA ALA A 532 10.19 1.28 22.82
C ALA A 532 8.80 1.01 22.23
N ILE A 533 7.72 1.31 22.96
CA ILE A 533 6.33 1.14 22.50
C ILE A 533 5.97 2.16 21.40
N ALA A 534 6.42 3.42 21.56
CA ALA A 534 6.16 4.52 20.64
C ALA A 534 7.02 4.44 19.37
N GLU A 535 8.28 4.01 19.48
CA GLU A 535 9.14 3.63 18.36
C GLU A 535 8.53 2.44 17.62
N ALA A 536 8.10 1.39 18.33
CA ALA A 536 7.42 0.26 17.71
C ALA A 536 6.15 0.69 16.96
N ARG A 537 5.30 1.54 17.53
CA ARG A 537 4.12 2.09 16.82
C ARG A 537 4.50 3.03 15.67
N SER A 538 5.64 3.71 15.73
CA SER A 538 6.09 4.62 14.66
C SER A 538 6.63 3.86 13.45
N PHE A 539 7.27 2.70 13.65
CA PHE A 539 8.02 1.95 12.63
C PHE A 539 7.42 0.57 12.28
N VAL A 540 6.23 0.25 12.81
CA VAL A 540 5.44 -0.94 12.43
C VAL A 540 5.04 -0.90 10.96
N ASP A 541 4.69 -2.06 10.41
CA ASP A 541 3.99 -2.11 9.12
C ASP A 541 2.56 -1.58 9.31
N VAL A 542 2.09 -0.76 8.38
CA VAL A 542 0.80 -0.05 8.47
C VAL A 542 0.08 -0.25 7.16
N TYR A 543 -1.19 -0.66 7.27
CA TYR A 543 -2.05 -0.93 6.13
C TYR A 543 -2.89 0.31 5.74
N SER A 544 -3.47 0.29 4.55
CA SER A 544 -4.20 1.38 3.88
C SER A 544 -3.37 2.64 3.56
N GLN A 545 -2.03 2.57 3.55
CA GLN A 545 -1.19 3.66 3.05
C GLN A 545 -1.34 3.76 1.52
N PRO A 546 -1.81 4.88 0.93
CA PRO A 546 -1.58 6.26 1.35
C PRO A 546 -2.80 7.02 1.92
N SER A 547 -3.88 6.33 2.27
CA SER A 547 -5.05 6.94 2.94
C SER A 547 -4.68 7.44 4.35
N PRO A 548 -5.45 8.39 4.92
CA PRO A 548 -5.18 8.93 6.26
C PRO A 548 -5.08 7.85 7.34
N GLU A 549 -4.42 8.17 8.45
CA GLU A 549 -4.26 7.28 9.63
C GLU A 549 -5.60 6.87 10.31
N GLU A 550 -6.76 7.13 9.71
CA GLU A 550 -8.12 6.87 10.23
C GLU A 550 -8.38 5.37 10.46
N PHE A 551 -8.08 4.49 9.50
CA PHE A 551 -8.21 3.03 9.69
C PHE A 551 -7.26 2.47 10.77
N SER A 552 -6.06 3.04 10.88
CA SER A 552 -5.05 2.70 11.91
C SER A 552 -4.75 1.20 12.12
N ALA A 553 -4.94 0.39 11.07
CA ALA A 553 -4.56 -1.01 11.02
C ALA A 553 -3.03 -1.14 10.98
N VAL A 554 -2.44 -1.64 12.06
CA VAL A 554 -0.99 -1.93 12.13
C VAL A 554 -0.74 -3.41 12.27
N ASP A 555 0.35 -3.92 11.72
CA ASP A 555 0.68 -5.33 11.85
C ASP A 555 1.03 -5.72 13.30
N LEU A 556 0.24 -6.64 13.87
CA LEU A 556 0.30 -6.98 15.29
C LEU A 556 1.56 -7.77 15.65
N GLY A 557 1.98 -8.70 14.80
CA GLY A 557 3.20 -9.48 15.02
C GLY A 557 4.45 -8.63 14.82
N HIS A 558 4.47 -7.74 13.84
CA HIS A 558 5.57 -6.79 13.65
C HIS A 558 5.64 -5.79 14.82
N PHE A 559 4.52 -5.26 15.29
CA PHE A 559 4.49 -4.40 16.47
C PHE A 559 5.08 -5.12 17.70
N ALA A 560 4.62 -6.35 17.96
CA ALA A 560 5.11 -7.16 19.08
C ALA A 560 6.61 -7.48 18.97
N ARG A 561 7.11 -7.74 17.76
CA ARG A 561 8.55 -7.88 17.47
C ARG A 561 9.32 -6.59 17.77
N LEU A 562 8.86 -5.45 17.26
CA LEU A 562 9.50 -4.15 17.47
C LEU A 562 9.53 -3.71 18.94
N VAL A 563 8.50 -4.02 19.73
CA VAL A 563 8.52 -3.74 21.19
C VAL A 563 9.71 -4.45 21.88
N VAL A 564 10.09 -5.64 21.42
CA VAL A 564 11.31 -6.33 21.87
C VAL A 564 12.56 -5.66 21.29
N ASP A 565 12.60 -5.42 19.98
CA ASP A 565 13.78 -4.93 19.26
C ASP A 565 14.09 -3.44 19.50
N ARG A 566 13.19 -2.69 20.14
CA ARG A 566 13.41 -1.34 20.69
C ARG A 566 13.75 -1.34 22.19
N GLY A 567 13.94 -2.51 22.79
CA GLY A 567 14.48 -2.63 24.14
C GLY A 567 13.49 -2.30 25.26
N ALA A 568 12.20 -2.60 25.08
CA ALA A 568 11.23 -2.55 26.18
C ALA A 568 11.70 -3.41 27.37
N ARG A 569 11.27 -3.05 28.58
CA ARG A 569 11.65 -3.79 29.79
C ARG A 569 11.22 -5.27 29.69
N PRO A 570 11.95 -6.23 30.30
CA PRO A 570 11.59 -7.66 30.23
C PRO A 570 10.14 -7.99 30.66
N ALA A 571 9.55 -7.17 31.54
CA ALA A 571 8.14 -7.27 31.92
C ALA A 571 7.15 -7.06 30.75
N VAL A 572 7.53 -6.25 29.75
CA VAL A 572 6.77 -5.97 28.52
C VAL A 572 7.27 -6.82 27.35
N ALA A 573 8.59 -6.92 27.18
CA ALA A 573 9.21 -7.65 26.06
C ALA A 573 8.96 -9.17 26.10
N ASN A 574 8.76 -9.78 27.28
CA ASN A 574 8.44 -11.21 27.37
C ASN A 574 6.99 -11.53 26.93
N PRO A 575 5.94 -10.79 27.38
CA PRO A 575 4.62 -10.85 26.78
C PRO A 575 4.60 -10.54 25.28
N ALA A 576 5.39 -9.56 24.83
CA ALA A 576 5.48 -9.20 23.40
C ALA A 576 6.02 -10.37 22.57
N ARG A 577 7.10 -11.01 23.04
CA ARG A 577 7.62 -12.25 22.43
C ARG A 577 6.57 -13.36 22.39
N ALA A 578 5.91 -13.62 23.52
CA ALA A 578 4.90 -14.65 23.63
C ALA A 578 3.65 -14.40 22.76
N LEU A 579 3.39 -13.15 22.33
CA LEU A 579 2.35 -12.82 21.37
C LEU A 579 2.78 -13.12 19.94
N PHE A 580 3.95 -12.65 19.48
CA PHE A 580 4.37 -12.96 18.10
C PHE A 580 4.61 -14.47 17.91
N GLU A 581 5.13 -15.16 18.93
CA GLU A 581 5.27 -16.64 18.93
C GLU A 581 3.91 -17.35 18.85
N ALA A 582 2.82 -16.74 19.34
CA ALA A 582 1.47 -17.30 19.25
C ALA A 582 0.79 -16.99 17.90
N ILE A 583 1.03 -15.81 17.33
CA ILE A 583 0.60 -15.44 15.97
C ILE A 583 1.25 -16.38 14.95
N ASP A 584 2.56 -16.59 15.07
CA ASP A 584 3.31 -17.52 14.19
C ASP A 584 2.79 -18.96 14.29
N GLN A 585 2.48 -19.43 15.50
CA GLN A 585 1.87 -20.75 15.72
C GLN A 585 0.41 -20.87 15.25
N ALA A 586 -0.30 -19.75 15.03
CA ALA A 586 -1.67 -19.73 14.54
C ALA A 586 -1.75 -19.53 13.02
N ARG A 587 -0.69 -19.03 12.37
CA ARG A 587 -0.66 -18.78 10.92
C ARG A 587 -0.51 -20.10 10.16
N ILE A 588 -1.50 -20.41 9.33
CA ILE A 588 -1.54 -21.61 8.48
C ILE A 588 -0.82 -21.33 7.16
N ALA A 589 -1.08 -20.16 6.57
CA ALA A 589 -0.44 -19.63 5.38
C ALA A 589 -0.54 -18.10 5.40
N GLU A 590 0.38 -17.45 4.70
CA GLU A 590 0.37 -16.00 4.48
C GLU A 590 1.27 -15.69 3.28
N TRP A 591 0.92 -14.64 2.54
CA TRP A 591 1.77 -14.05 1.52
C TRP A 591 1.48 -12.54 1.38
N ASN A 592 2.51 -11.77 1.09
CA ASN A 592 2.48 -10.31 0.96
C ASN A 592 3.23 -9.84 -0.30
N GLY A 593 2.77 -8.72 -0.88
CA GLY A 593 3.48 -7.94 -1.88
C GLY A 593 4.69 -7.20 -1.29
N GLY A 594 5.61 -6.75 -2.15
CA GLY A 594 6.91 -6.21 -1.77
C GLY A 594 6.91 -5.05 -0.77
N PHE A 595 5.87 -4.20 -0.73
CA PHE A 595 5.80 -3.10 0.23
C PHE A 595 5.47 -3.56 1.66
N HIS A 596 4.86 -4.73 1.84
CA HIS A 596 4.49 -5.27 3.16
C HIS A 596 5.45 -6.37 3.64
N ALA A 597 6.72 -6.28 3.26
CA ALA A 597 7.79 -7.25 3.61
C ALA A 597 8.09 -7.42 5.12
N ASN A 598 7.34 -6.74 6.01
CA ASN A 598 7.37 -6.99 7.46
C ASN A 598 6.02 -7.45 8.02
N SER A 599 5.04 -7.78 7.17
CA SER A 599 3.75 -8.36 7.55
C SER A 599 3.93 -9.64 8.36
N THR A 600 2.94 -9.92 9.21
CA THR A 600 2.72 -11.23 9.82
C THR A 600 1.31 -11.75 9.52
N GLY A 601 0.61 -11.12 8.58
CA GLY A 601 -0.73 -11.47 8.09
C GLY A 601 -1.89 -11.04 8.98
N LEU A 602 -1.65 -10.39 10.12
CA LEU A 602 -2.69 -10.07 11.10
C LEU A 602 -2.51 -8.65 11.68
N SER A 603 -3.48 -7.79 11.44
CA SER A 603 -3.48 -6.41 11.93
C SER A 603 -4.12 -6.26 13.33
N ILE A 604 -4.00 -5.06 13.91
CA ILE A 604 -4.76 -4.57 15.06
C ILE A 604 -5.06 -3.07 14.87
N PHE A 605 -6.19 -2.60 15.39
CA PHE A 605 -6.48 -1.17 15.49
C PHE A 605 -5.58 -0.52 16.55
N PHE A 606 -4.57 0.25 16.11
CA PHE A 606 -3.73 1.06 16.98
C PHE A 606 -3.60 2.49 16.43
N PRO A 607 -4.48 3.44 16.81
CA PRO A 607 -4.32 4.84 16.44
C PRO A 607 -3.10 5.48 17.09
N GLN A 608 -2.24 6.08 16.26
CA GLN A 608 -1.10 6.91 16.72
C GLN A 608 -1.60 8.11 17.53
N TYR A 609 -2.73 8.70 17.11
CA TYR A 609 -3.26 9.95 17.66
C TYR A 609 -4.60 9.76 18.38
N PRO A 610 -4.84 10.44 19.52
CA PRO A 610 -6.09 10.29 20.28
C PRO A 610 -7.35 10.79 19.55
N HIS A 611 -7.22 11.62 18.52
CA HIS A 611 -8.37 12.07 17.71
C HIS A 611 -8.80 11.04 16.66
N LEU A 612 -7.98 10.00 16.44
CA LEU A 612 -8.25 8.86 15.56
C LEU A 612 -8.67 7.62 16.38
N TYR A 613 -8.99 7.80 17.67
CA TYR A 613 -9.56 6.76 18.52
C TYR A 613 -11.05 7.06 18.73
N PRO A 614 -11.95 6.59 17.85
CA PRO A 614 -13.36 6.96 17.91
C PRO A 614 -14.06 6.23 19.07
N PRO A 615 -14.95 6.90 19.83
CA PRO A 615 -15.68 6.27 20.94
C PRO A 615 -16.54 5.06 20.57
N ILE A 616 -16.85 4.88 19.28
CA ILE A 616 -17.60 3.72 18.76
C ILE A 616 -16.76 2.43 18.71
N TYR A 617 -15.42 2.51 18.69
CA TYR A 617 -14.56 1.33 18.80
C TYR A 617 -14.83 0.56 20.11
N GLY A 618 -15.14 1.27 21.20
CA GLY A 618 -15.54 0.67 22.49
C GLY A 618 -16.87 -0.09 22.48
N GLN A 619 -17.61 -0.07 21.36
CA GLN A 619 -18.91 -0.72 21.16
C GLN A 619 -18.84 -1.76 20.03
N GLY A 620 -18.14 -1.48 18.92
CA GLY A 620 -17.97 -2.40 17.80
C GLY A 620 -16.88 -3.47 18.02
N SER A 621 -15.72 -3.09 18.56
CA SER A 621 -14.64 -4.06 18.79
C SER A 621 -14.89 -4.93 20.04
N PRO A 622 -14.51 -6.23 20.01
CA PRO A 622 -14.47 -7.09 21.19
C PRO A 622 -13.24 -6.86 22.10
N LEU A 623 -12.21 -6.14 21.64
CA LEU A 623 -10.95 -6.00 22.40
C LEU A 623 -11.10 -5.17 23.69
N PRO A 624 -11.81 -4.02 23.72
CA PRO A 624 -11.94 -3.19 24.93
C PRO A 624 -12.64 -3.86 26.11
N GLN A 625 -13.47 -4.89 25.88
CA GLN A 625 -14.21 -5.60 26.93
C GLN A 625 -13.62 -6.98 27.24
N GLN A 626 -12.87 -7.58 26.30
CA GLN A 626 -12.20 -8.88 26.50
C GLN A 626 -10.71 -8.77 26.88
N THR A 627 -10.11 -7.57 26.78
CA THR A 627 -8.68 -7.32 27.06
C THR A 627 -8.41 -5.91 27.62
N SER A 628 -7.26 -5.70 28.27
CA SER A 628 -6.77 -4.38 28.68
C SER A 628 -6.30 -3.47 27.51
N TRP A 629 -6.59 -3.79 26.24
CA TRP A 629 -6.14 -3.01 25.07
C TRP A 629 -6.72 -1.59 25.05
N GLY A 630 -8.03 -1.45 25.32
CA GLY A 630 -8.69 -0.14 25.36
C GLY A 630 -8.13 0.78 26.46
N ASP A 631 -7.81 0.23 27.63
CA ASP A 631 -7.14 0.95 28.73
C ASP A 631 -5.70 1.32 28.36
N PHE A 632 -4.97 0.42 27.70
CA PHE A 632 -3.63 0.71 27.18
C PHE A 632 -3.62 1.85 26.17
N LEU A 633 -4.53 1.88 25.19
CA LEU A 633 -4.63 2.98 24.21
C LEU A 633 -4.85 4.33 24.91
N ASN A 634 -5.82 4.39 25.83
CA ASN A 634 -6.09 5.57 26.65
C ASN A 634 -4.86 6.03 27.46
N ALA A 635 -4.11 5.09 28.05
CA ALA A 635 -2.88 5.38 28.78
C ALA A 635 -1.74 5.85 27.85
N PHE A 636 -1.57 5.24 26.69
CA PHE A 636 -0.53 5.55 25.71
C PHE A 636 -0.66 6.98 25.16
N HIS A 637 -1.89 7.41 24.82
CA HIS A 637 -2.14 8.77 24.35
C HIS A 637 -1.98 9.82 25.45
N THR A 638 -2.26 9.49 26.71
CA THR A 638 -2.19 10.45 27.84
C THR A 638 -0.80 10.55 28.49
N ALA A 639 -0.01 9.48 28.51
CA ALA A 639 1.36 9.46 29.04
C ALA A 639 2.38 10.28 28.21
N ASN A 640 1.96 10.74 27.02
CA ASN A 640 2.78 11.46 26.04
C ASN A 640 3.34 12.83 26.55
N THR A 641 2.84 13.34 27.67
CA THR A 641 3.20 14.68 28.18
C THR A 641 4.53 14.78 28.96
N GLY A 642 5.32 13.70 29.07
CA GLY A 642 6.47 13.63 29.99
C GLY A 642 7.78 13.02 29.45
N LEU A 643 8.01 13.04 28.15
CA LEU A 643 9.14 12.34 27.50
C LEU A 643 10.46 13.14 27.44
N ARG A 644 11.51 12.51 26.88
CA ARG A 644 12.85 13.06 26.66
C ARG A 644 12.82 14.39 25.87
N SER A 645 13.94 15.11 25.86
CA SER A 645 14.14 16.34 25.09
C SER A 645 13.59 16.18 23.67
N ALA A 646 12.59 17.01 23.35
CA ALA A 646 11.82 16.92 22.13
C ALA A 646 12.71 17.09 20.89
N ALA A 647 12.32 16.44 19.81
CA ALA A 647 12.93 16.64 18.51
C ALA A 647 12.75 18.10 18.06
N GLU A 648 13.86 18.84 18.04
CA GLU A 648 13.94 20.23 17.61
C GLU A 648 14.82 20.35 16.37
N ILE A 649 14.54 21.34 15.53
CA ILE A 649 15.40 21.72 14.40
C ILE A 649 16.00 23.09 14.70
N SER A 650 17.29 23.22 14.46
CA SER A 650 18.11 24.39 14.76
C SER A 650 19.07 24.72 13.62
N SER A 651 19.74 25.86 13.69
CA SER A 651 20.81 26.27 12.76
C SER A 651 20.42 26.20 11.27
N LEU A 652 19.13 26.41 10.95
CA LEU A 652 18.66 26.34 9.57
C LEU A 652 19.29 27.47 8.73
N SER A 653 19.73 27.13 7.52
CA SER A 653 20.25 28.09 6.54
C SER A 653 19.97 27.64 5.11
N VAL A 654 19.99 28.61 4.18
CA VAL A 654 19.94 28.36 2.74
C VAL A 654 21.15 29.00 2.08
N SER A 655 21.75 28.28 1.14
CA SER A 655 22.94 28.73 0.38
C SER A 655 22.68 30.00 -0.45
N ASN A 656 21.45 30.19 -0.91
CA ASN A 656 20.95 31.41 -1.56
C ASN A 656 19.45 31.54 -1.25
N THR A 657 18.92 32.76 -1.23
CA THR A 657 17.47 33.01 -1.07
C THR A 657 16.73 33.02 -2.40
N THR A 658 17.41 33.05 -3.55
CA THR A 658 16.79 32.91 -4.88
C THR A 658 17.07 31.53 -5.46
N VAL A 659 16.03 30.87 -5.99
CA VAL A 659 16.10 29.54 -6.59
C VAL A 659 15.41 29.52 -7.97
N ASN A 660 15.85 28.62 -8.84
CA ASN A 660 15.12 28.13 -10.03
C ASN A 660 15.71 26.76 -10.46
N ILE A 661 15.13 26.14 -11.48
CA ILE A 661 15.52 24.78 -11.92
C ILE A 661 16.97 24.70 -12.40
N ASP A 662 17.51 25.78 -12.98
CA ASP A 662 18.90 25.88 -13.43
C ASP A 662 19.87 26.28 -12.30
N ASN A 663 19.35 26.79 -11.18
CA ASN A 663 20.09 27.33 -10.03
C ASN A 663 19.48 26.79 -8.71
N PRO A 664 19.70 25.50 -8.37
CA PRO A 664 19.24 24.91 -7.13
C PRO A 664 19.94 25.53 -5.91
N ILE A 665 19.27 25.42 -4.75
CA ILE A 665 19.80 25.85 -3.46
C ILE A 665 20.02 24.65 -2.54
N THR A 666 21.16 24.58 -1.87
CA THR A 666 21.28 23.76 -0.65
C THR A 666 20.47 24.39 0.47
N VAL A 667 19.62 23.59 1.10
CA VAL A 667 18.95 23.86 2.39
C VAL A 667 19.64 22.99 3.44
N GLU A 668 20.07 23.59 4.55
CA GLU A 668 20.77 22.90 5.63
C GLU A 668 20.17 23.22 7.00
N GLY A 669 20.29 22.30 7.95
CA GLY A 669 19.89 22.49 9.35
C GLY A 669 20.49 21.43 10.26
N VAL A 670 20.14 21.47 11.55
CA VAL A 670 20.54 20.44 12.53
C VAL A 670 19.33 20.01 13.32
N VAL A 671 18.96 18.73 13.23
CA VAL A 671 17.95 18.12 14.11
C VAL A 671 18.63 17.60 15.38
N THR A 672 17.98 17.80 16.52
CA THR A 672 18.44 17.37 17.84
C THR A 672 17.32 16.70 18.61
N GLY A 673 17.57 15.54 19.22
CA GLY A 673 16.61 14.86 20.09
C GLY A 673 16.80 13.34 20.14
N ASP A 674 16.44 12.75 21.28
CA ASP A 674 16.54 11.29 21.53
C ASP A 674 15.19 10.57 21.39
N ASN A 675 14.28 11.17 20.62
CA ASN A 675 12.90 10.72 20.41
C ASN A 675 12.40 10.94 18.97
N ILE A 676 13.30 11.15 18.00
CA ILE A 676 12.98 11.39 16.59
C ILE A 676 12.35 10.11 15.99
N ALA A 677 11.17 10.24 15.34
CA ALA A 677 10.65 9.19 14.47
C ALA A 677 11.06 9.47 13.02
N TYR A 678 10.52 10.54 12.43
CA TYR A 678 10.72 10.89 11.03
C TYR A 678 11.08 12.35 10.89
N VAL A 679 12.08 12.65 10.06
CA VAL A 679 12.35 14.01 9.58
C VAL A 679 11.90 14.06 8.12
N PHE A 680 11.38 15.20 7.70
CA PHE A 680 10.97 15.49 6.33
C PHE A 680 11.64 16.77 5.86
N PHE A 681 12.02 16.81 4.59
CA PHE A 681 12.21 18.07 3.87
C PHE A 681 10.83 18.55 3.42
N PHE A 682 10.59 19.86 3.45
CA PHE A 682 9.42 20.44 2.79
C PHE A 682 9.73 21.79 2.14
N ALA A 683 8.96 22.09 1.10
CA ALA A 683 8.85 23.41 0.50
C ALA A 683 7.38 23.75 0.26
N GLY A 684 7.04 25.04 0.32
CA GLY A 684 5.65 25.47 0.19
C GLY A 684 5.44 26.99 0.20
N ILE A 685 4.19 27.40 0.08
CA ILE A 685 3.75 28.80 0.10
C ILE A 685 3.32 29.16 1.53
N PRO A 686 3.96 30.11 2.21
CA PRO A 686 3.52 30.56 3.54
C PRO A 686 2.22 31.38 3.42
N ASN A 687 1.35 31.28 4.41
CA ASN A 687 0.18 32.16 4.50
C ASN A 687 0.55 33.58 4.98
N ASN A 688 -0.38 34.54 4.83
CA ASN A 688 -0.12 35.97 5.01
C ASN A 688 0.39 36.38 6.40
N ASP A 689 0.05 35.63 7.45
CA ASP A 689 0.51 35.87 8.83
C ASP A 689 1.62 34.89 9.27
N ARG A 690 2.06 34.02 8.37
CA ARG A 690 3.07 32.96 8.56
C ARG A 690 2.74 31.93 9.64
N SER A 691 1.46 31.84 10.04
CA SER A 691 0.96 30.78 10.93
C SER A 691 0.89 29.40 10.27
N GLY A 692 1.02 29.30 8.95
CA GLY A 692 0.95 28.03 8.23
C GLY A 692 1.55 28.07 6.82
N VAL A 693 1.69 26.89 6.22
CA VAL A 693 2.31 26.65 4.91
C VAL A 693 1.45 25.68 4.10
N LEU A 694 1.18 26.02 2.84
CA LEU A 694 0.62 25.15 1.81
C LEU A 694 1.78 24.44 1.10
N LEU A 695 1.80 23.11 1.10
CA LEU A 695 2.97 22.35 0.64
C LEU A 695 3.00 22.20 -0.90
N THR A 696 4.18 22.38 -1.48
CA THR A 696 4.48 22.09 -2.91
C THR A 696 5.50 20.96 -3.07
N SER A 697 6.16 20.56 -1.98
CA SER A 697 7.06 19.40 -1.92
C SER A 697 7.13 18.92 -0.47
N ILE A 698 7.09 17.60 -0.26
CA ILE A 698 7.43 16.95 1.00
C ILE A 698 8.08 15.61 0.69
N ASP A 699 9.17 15.29 1.38
CA ASP A 699 9.79 13.96 1.29
C ASP A 699 10.50 13.61 2.61
N PHE A 700 10.72 12.32 2.86
CA PHE A 700 11.46 11.85 4.03
C PHE A 700 12.94 12.24 3.92
N MET A 701 13.49 12.82 4.99
CA MET A 701 14.93 12.92 5.16
C MET A 701 15.44 11.60 5.73
N TYR A 702 16.22 10.91 4.91
CA TYR A 702 17.09 9.84 5.36
C TYR A 702 18.27 10.46 6.13
N PRO A 703 18.55 10.07 7.39
CA PRO A 703 19.79 10.47 8.06
C PRO A 703 21.00 10.05 7.20
N PRO A 704 22.11 10.82 7.19
CA PRO A 704 23.30 10.46 6.44
C PRO A 704 23.73 9.04 6.84
N GLY A 705 23.66 8.11 5.89
CA GLY A 705 23.93 6.71 6.18
C GLY A 705 22.71 5.77 6.29
N SER A 706 21.49 6.17 5.97
CA SER A 706 20.37 5.21 5.93
C SER A 706 20.63 4.02 5.00
N VAL A 707 20.31 2.80 5.43
CA VAL A 707 20.36 1.64 4.54
C VAL A 707 19.14 1.67 3.61
N PRO A 708 19.30 1.53 2.28
CA PRO A 708 18.17 1.40 1.36
C PRO A 708 17.24 0.24 1.74
N GLY A 709 15.93 0.40 1.53
CA GLY A 709 14.92 -0.57 1.96
C GLY A 709 14.68 -0.65 3.47
N SER A 710 15.39 0.14 4.30
CA SER A 710 15.16 0.13 5.75
C SER A 710 13.90 0.89 6.10
N SER A 711 12.86 0.17 6.54
CA SER A 711 11.63 0.73 7.11
C SER A 711 11.82 1.51 8.42
N ILE A 712 13.05 1.58 8.94
CA ILE A 712 13.36 2.15 10.25
C ILE A 712 14.54 3.15 10.12
N PRO A 713 14.33 4.45 10.39
CA PRO A 713 15.39 5.45 10.27
C PRO A 713 16.44 5.32 11.39
N PRO A 714 17.74 5.22 11.07
CA PRO A 714 18.81 5.10 12.07
C PRO A 714 19.21 6.46 12.68
N TRP A 715 18.27 7.19 13.28
CA TRP A 715 18.57 8.44 13.99
C TRP A 715 19.44 8.18 15.23
N THR A 716 20.72 8.56 15.17
CA THR A 716 21.62 8.52 16.32
C THR A 716 21.25 9.62 17.32
N GLY A 717 21.06 9.26 18.60
CA GLY A 717 20.80 10.22 19.68
C GLY A 717 21.90 11.29 19.78
N GLY A 718 21.50 12.53 20.08
CA GLY A 718 22.35 13.72 19.96
C GLY A 718 21.90 14.67 18.84
N SER A 719 22.80 15.00 17.91
CA SER A 719 22.58 16.00 16.84
C SER A 719 22.98 15.48 15.46
N THR A 720 22.07 15.58 14.48
CA THR A 720 22.31 15.19 13.08
C THR A 720 22.17 16.41 12.17
N ARG A 721 23.16 16.66 11.30
CA ARG A 721 23.06 17.71 10.27
C ARG A 721 22.23 17.19 9.10
N LEU A 722 21.27 18.00 8.68
CA LEU A 722 20.39 17.77 7.55
C LEU A 722 20.87 18.62 6.38
N ARG A 723 20.89 18.04 5.17
CA ARG A 723 21.24 18.72 3.93
C ARG A 723 20.43 18.16 2.77
N VAL A 724 19.84 19.05 1.97
CA VAL A 724 19.08 18.70 0.76
C VAL A 724 19.29 19.79 -0.30
N ASN A 725 19.44 19.42 -1.57
CA ASN A 725 19.55 20.36 -2.67
C ASN A 725 18.21 20.49 -3.40
N TYR A 726 17.62 21.69 -3.36
CA TYR A 726 16.27 21.97 -3.85
C TYR A 726 16.30 22.85 -5.10
N SER A 727 15.70 22.38 -6.19
CA SER A 727 15.69 23.04 -7.50
C SER A 727 14.53 24.00 -7.75
N GLY A 728 13.69 24.31 -6.74
CA GLY A 728 12.52 25.17 -6.96
C GLY A 728 11.52 24.56 -7.96
N ALA A 729 11.40 23.23 -7.96
CA ALA A 729 10.50 22.46 -8.81
C ALA A 729 9.60 21.57 -7.94
N GLN A 730 8.39 21.33 -8.43
CA GLN A 730 7.36 20.50 -7.81
C GLN A 730 6.99 19.34 -8.74
N TRP A 731 6.04 18.51 -8.32
CA TRP A 731 5.45 17.47 -9.15
C TRP A 731 4.18 17.97 -9.85
N GLY A 732 3.88 17.41 -11.02
CA GLY A 732 2.67 17.71 -11.78
C GLY A 732 2.09 16.46 -12.44
N LEU A 733 0.80 16.24 -12.28
CA LEU A 733 0.04 15.12 -12.83
C LEU A 733 -0.47 15.49 -14.23
N THR A 734 -0.30 14.61 -15.21
CA THR A 734 -0.65 14.86 -16.61
C THR A 734 -1.41 13.70 -17.25
N ASN A 735 -2.29 14.05 -18.19
CA ASN A 735 -3.00 13.15 -19.11
C ASN A 735 -2.41 13.20 -20.55
N GLY A 736 -1.18 13.72 -20.70
CA GLY A 736 -0.51 13.93 -21.99
C GLY A 736 -1.01 15.13 -22.80
N ARG A 737 -1.96 15.94 -22.28
CA ARG A 737 -2.47 17.16 -22.93
C ARG A 737 -2.38 18.39 -22.04
N GLU A 738 -2.72 18.24 -20.77
CA GLU A 738 -2.62 19.26 -19.73
C GLU A 738 -1.82 18.73 -18.54
N THR A 739 -1.38 19.60 -17.64
CA THR A 739 -0.66 19.20 -16.41
C THR A 739 -1.13 20.08 -15.27
N ILE A 740 -1.52 19.47 -14.16
CA ILE A 740 -1.87 20.18 -12.91
C ILE A 740 -0.78 20.00 -11.87
N PRO A 741 -0.50 20.99 -11.00
CA PRO A 741 0.42 20.82 -9.88
C PRO A 741 -0.15 19.83 -8.85
N VAL A 742 0.70 18.94 -8.33
CA VAL A 742 0.32 17.96 -7.31
C VAL A 742 1.35 17.83 -6.19
N LEU A 743 0.87 17.52 -4.99
CA LEU A 743 1.72 17.09 -3.89
C LEU A 743 1.87 15.55 -3.93
N LEU A 744 2.78 15.07 -4.79
CA LEU A 744 3.30 13.71 -4.65
C LEU A 744 4.19 13.69 -3.40
N GLY A 745 3.83 12.90 -2.40
CA GLY A 745 4.58 12.72 -1.15
C GLY A 745 4.71 11.24 -0.78
N PRO A 746 5.74 10.86 0.00
CA PRO A 746 5.98 9.46 0.33
C PRO A 746 4.90 8.94 1.29
N ALA A 747 4.42 7.72 1.04
CA ALA A 747 3.44 7.06 1.89
C ALA A 747 4.11 6.26 3.01
N LYS A 748 5.22 5.56 2.71
CA LYS A 748 5.86 4.62 3.64
C LYS A 748 7.38 4.74 3.62
N TYR A 749 7.97 5.02 4.79
CA TYR A 749 9.42 5.21 4.95
C TYR A 749 10.21 3.98 4.52
N GLY A 750 11.33 4.19 3.82
CA GLY A 750 12.20 3.11 3.34
C GLY A 750 11.69 2.38 2.11
N THR A 751 10.58 2.80 1.51
CA THR A 751 10.00 2.22 0.29
C THR A 751 9.96 3.24 -0.85
N ALA A 752 9.73 2.76 -2.07
CA ALA A 752 9.44 3.60 -3.24
C ALA A 752 7.96 4.03 -3.34
N LEU A 753 7.13 3.80 -2.31
CA LEU A 753 5.69 4.05 -2.34
C LEU A 753 5.36 5.52 -2.02
N TYR A 754 4.78 6.21 -3.00
CA TYR A 754 4.32 7.60 -2.91
C TYR A 754 2.83 7.71 -3.25
N GLY A 755 2.17 8.76 -2.78
CA GLY A 755 0.76 9.04 -3.04
C GLY A 755 0.50 10.47 -3.51
N VAL A 756 -0.56 10.65 -4.31
CA VAL A 756 -1.19 11.96 -4.57
C VAL A 756 -2.62 11.91 -4.07
N GLU A 757 -2.92 12.68 -3.02
CA GLU A 757 -4.29 12.89 -2.54
C GLU A 757 -5.08 13.79 -3.50
N GLY A 758 -6.39 13.54 -3.60
CA GLY A 758 -7.32 14.37 -4.35
C GLY A 758 -8.78 14.03 -4.13
N ILE A 759 -9.60 14.50 -5.06
CA ILE A 759 -11.03 14.21 -5.14
C ILE A 759 -11.31 13.72 -6.55
N TYR A 760 -11.60 12.42 -6.68
CA TYR A 760 -12.14 11.84 -7.90
C TYR A 760 -13.60 12.27 -8.05
N THR A 761 -13.99 12.72 -9.24
CA THR A 761 -15.35 13.20 -9.53
C THR A 761 -15.87 12.50 -10.78
N VAL A 762 -16.89 11.65 -10.60
CA VAL A 762 -17.49 10.85 -11.67
C VAL A 762 -18.31 11.74 -12.60
N GLN A 763 -18.06 11.70 -13.91
CA GLN A 763 -18.68 12.59 -14.89
C GLN A 763 -20.19 12.37 -14.97
N ARG A 764 -20.63 11.10 -14.95
CA ARG A 764 -22.04 10.69 -15.07
C ARG A 764 -22.90 11.24 -13.92
N THR A 765 -22.37 11.29 -12.70
CA THR A 765 -23.16 11.52 -11.47
C THR A 765 -22.90 12.87 -10.81
N LYS A 766 -21.69 13.42 -10.97
CA LYS A 766 -21.12 14.53 -10.18
C LYS A 766 -20.87 14.20 -8.71
N GLU A 767 -20.85 12.91 -8.36
CA GLU A 767 -20.36 12.43 -7.08
C GLU A 767 -18.88 12.76 -6.90
N ARG A 768 -18.47 13.03 -5.65
CA ARG A 768 -17.12 13.46 -5.28
C ARG A 768 -16.57 12.52 -4.21
N ILE A 769 -15.64 11.66 -4.61
CA ILE A 769 -15.00 10.66 -3.76
C ILE A 769 -13.61 11.19 -3.39
N ALA A 770 -13.25 11.25 -2.10
CA ALA A 770 -11.86 11.54 -1.73
C ALA A 770 -11.01 10.35 -2.18
N ALA A 771 -9.89 10.59 -2.86
CA ALA A 771 -9.15 9.54 -3.55
C ALA A 771 -7.64 9.73 -3.41
N ALA A 772 -6.89 8.65 -3.56
CA ALA A 772 -5.43 8.69 -3.62
C ALA A 772 -4.92 7.86 -4.81
N LEU A 773 -4.10 8.49 -5.64
CA LEU A 773 -3.32 7.80 -6.68
C LEU A 773 -2.07 7.24 -6.03
N VAL A 774 -1.81 5.95 -6.23
CA VAL A 774 -0.71 5.20 -5.63
C VAL A 774 0.40 5.03 -6.66
N PHE A 775 1.64 5.40 -6.32
CA PHE A 775 2.79 5.35 -7.23
C PHE A 775 3.96 4.57 -6.62
N THR A 776 4.67 3.78 -7.44
CA THR A 776 6.09 3.48 -7.18
C THR A 776 6.96 4.59 -7.79
N VAL A 777 8.09 4.93 -7.17
CA VAL A 777 9.03 5.96 -7.66
C VAL A 777 10.44 5.38 -7.78
N GLU A 778 10.56 4.29 -8.54
CA GLU A 778 11.83 3.63 -8.80
C GLU A 778 12.70 4.44 -9.78
N SER A 779 14.00 4.50 -9.49
CA SER A 779 14.98 5.33 -10.23
C SER A 779 14.59 6.81 -10.42
N GLY A 780 13.66 7.33 -9.62
CA GLY A 780 13.16 8.71 -9.71
C GLY A 780 12.04 8.95 -10.72
N VAL A 781 11.46 7.90 -11.33
CA VAL A 781 10.32 7.97 -12.25
C VAL A 781 9.06 7.47 -11.53
N PRO A 782 8.02 8.30 -11.33
CA PRO A 782 6.77 7.84 -10.74
C PRO A 782 5.91 7.05 -11.74
N GLU A 783 5.63 5.79 -11.43
CA GLU A 783 4.73 4.91 -12.18
C GLU A 783 3.46 4.64 -11.36
N LEU A 784 2.27 4.84 -11.96
CA LEU A 784 0.99 4.65 -11.28
C LEU A 784 0.68 3.16 -11.14
N ILE A 785 0.42 2.71 -9.91
CA ILE A 785 0.02 1.35 -9.58
C ILE A 785 -1.51 1.24 -9.66
N THR A 786 -2.21 2.00 -8.82
CA THR A 786 -3.68 1.95 -8.66
C THR A 786 -4.23 3.29 -8.14
N ILE A 787 -5.55 3.43 -8.07
CA ILE A 787 -6.25 4.58 -7.48
C ILE A 787 -7.27 4.05 -6.48
N TYR A 788 -7.12 4.39 -5.20
CA TYR A 788 -8.11 4.04 -4.18
C TYR A 788 -9.06 5.21 -3.88
N GLY A 789 -10.35 4.88 -3.76
CA GLY A 789 -11.42 5.75 -3.30
C GLY A 789 -11.72 5.57 -1.81
N PHE A 790 -12.03 6.67 -1.15
CA PHE A 790 -12.35 6.79 0.27
C PHE A 790 -13.60 7.69 0.42
N PRO A 791 -14.81 7.18 0.09
CA PRO A 791 -16.04 7.94 0.15
C PRO A 791 -16.36 8.44 1.57
N ARG A 792 -16.76 9.72 1.69
CA ARG A 792 -16.89 10.43 2.98
C ARG A 792 -18.28 11.01 3.19
N ASN A 793 -19.11 10.32 3.96
CA ASN A 793 -20.47 10.75 4.29
C ASN A 793 -20.66 11.00 5.80
N GLN A 794 -21.59 11.90 6.16
CA GLN A 794 -21.79 12.35 7.55
C GLN A 794 -22.61 11.37 8.43
N LYS A 795 -22.59 10.06 8.13
CA LYS A 795 -23.41 9.04 8.82
C LYS A 795 -22.68 7.73 9.09
N GLN A 796 -21.94 7.21 8.11
CA GLN A 796 -20.94 6.17 8.26
C GLN A 796 -19.69 6.57 7.47
N GLU A 797 -18.54 6.05 7.90
CA GLU A 797 -17.34 5.97 7.09
C GLU A 797 -17.64 4.97 5.96
N ALA A 798 -17.65 5.44 4.72
CA ALA A 798 -17.89 4.57 3.57
C ALA A 798 -16.55 4.00 3.07
N GLN A 799 -16.64 2.87 2.40
CA GLN A 799 -15.64 1.82 2.41
C GLN A 799 -14.53 2.10 1.39
N PRO A 800 -13.28 1.66 1.65
CA PRO A 800 -12.20 1.83 0.69
C PRO A 800 -12.37 0.87 -0.49
N PHE A 801 -12.15 1.35 -1.73
CA PHE A 801 -12.30 0.55 -2.96
C PHE A 801 -11.40 1.03 -4.10
N GLU A 802 -11.13 0.19 -5.10
CA GLU A 802 -10.32 0.58 -6.26
C GLU A 802 -11.15 1.30 -7.34
N ILE A 803 -10.71 2.49 -7.75
CA ILE A 803 -11.37 3.30 -8.78
C ILE A 803 -10.77 2.98 -10.15
N VAL A 804 -11.54 2.28 -10.99
CA VAL A 804 -11.23 2.10 -12.42
C VAL A 804 -11.53 3.40 -13.20
N PRO A 805 -10.54 4.15 -13.71
CA PRO A 805 -10.79 5.51 -14.19
C PRO A 805 -11.48 5.58 -15.55
N THR A 806 -12.60 6.32 -15.64
CA THR A 806 -13.38 6.44 -16.87
C THR A 806 -13.06 7.74 -17.63
N PRO A 807 -12.78 7.70 -18.96
CA PRO A 807 -12.52 8.90 -19.75
C PRO A 807 -13.66 9.93 -19.69
N GLY A 808 -13.33 11.15 -19.25
CA GLY A 808 -14.26 12.24 -19.03
C GLY A 808 -14.56 12.53 -17.55
N ASP A 809 -14.27 11.61 -16.64
CA ASP A 809 -14.22 11.89 -15.20
C ASP A 809 -13.10 12.90 -14.90
N THR A 810 -13.05 13.42 -13.68
CA THR A 810 -12.04 14.44 -13.31
C THR A 810 -11.42 14.17 -11.95
N PHE A 811 -10.12 14.41 -11.83
CA PHE A 811 -9.39 14.37 -10.56
C PHE A 811 -8.96 15.78 -10.15
N THR A 812 -9.51 16.29 -9.05
CA THR A 812 -9.05 17.53 -8.42
C THR A 812 -7.95 17.20 -7.43
N ALA A 813 -6.74 17.76 -7.62
CA ALA A 813 -5.65 17.55 -6.67
C ALA A 813 -5.99 18.15 -5.29
N VAL A 814 -5.59 17.49 -4.21
CA VAL A 814 -5.70 18.02 -2.85
C VAL A 814 -4.30 18.36 -2.35
N ILE A 815 -4.13 19.59 -1.87
CA ILE A 815 -2.83 20.09 -1.43
C ILE A 815 -2.86 20.21 0.09
N ARG A 816 -1.98 19.45 0.77
CA ARG A 816 -1.84 19.52 2.23
C ARG A 816 -1.36 20.91 2.67
N THR A 817 -1.95 21.40 3.75
CA THR A 817 -1.53 22.61 4.47
C THR A 817 -1.21 22.24 5.92
N TYR A 818 -0.18 22.83 6.51
CA TYR A 818 0.07 22.75 7.95
C TYR A 818 -0.11 24.13 8.60
N THR A 819 -0.87 24.20 9.69
CA THR A 819 -1.16 25.45 10.42
C THR A 819 -0.90 25.29 11.90
N VAL A 820 -0.22 26.25 12.54
CA VAL A 820 -0.01 26.28 13.98
C VAL A 820 -1.30 26.67 14.70
N LYS A 821 -1.76 25.83 15.63
CA LYS A 821 -2.83 26.16 16.58
C LYS A 821 -2.36 25.86 18.00
N GLY A 822 -2.13 26.92 18.77
CA GLY A 822 -1.52 26.80 20.10
C GLY A 822 -0.08 26.30 20.02
N ASP A 823 0.18 25.17 20.66
CA ASP A 823 1.46 24.45 20.69
C ASP A 823 1.56 23.32 19.64
N ARG A 824 0.53 23.14 18.80
CA ARG A 824 0.45 22.04 17.83
C ARG A 824 0.49 22.53 16.39
N LEU A 825 1.15 21.77 15.54
CA LEU A 825 1.00 21.85 14.09
C LEU A 825 -0.18 20.95 13.70
N GLU A 826 -1.24 21.52 13.15
CA GLU A 826 -2.39 20.78 12.66
C GLU A 826 -2.34 20.66 11.13
N PRO A 827 -2.55 19.45 10.57
CA PRO A 827 -2.78 19.29 9.15
C PRO A 827 -4.16 19.83 8.76
N GLY A 828 -4.26 20.24 7.50
CA GLY A 828 -5.47 20.61 6.79
C GLY A 828 -5.21 20.46 5.29
N PHE A 829 -6.16 20.86 4.47
CA PHE A 829 -6.02 20.73 3.02
C PHE A 829 -6.82 21.79 2.26
N VAL A 830 -6.45 22.02 1.01
CA VAL A 830 -7.22 22.80 0.04
C VAL A 830 -7.37 22.02 -1.27
N GLU A 831 -8.48 22.25 -1.97
CA GLU A 831 -8.64 21.80 -3.36
C GLU A 831 -7.75 22.66 -4.28
N GLY A 832 -6.96 22.00 -5.12
CA GLY A 832 -6.11 22.61 -6.15
C GLY A 832 -6.76 22.58 -7.53
N ASP A 833 -5.93 22.49 -8.57
CA ASP A 833 -6.40 22.39 -9.95
C ASP A 833 -7.01 21.01 -10.27
N THR A 834 -7.81 20.95 -11.34
CA THR A 834 -8.56 19.76 -11.77
C THR A 834 -8.08 19.26 -13.13
N LEU A 835 -7.75 17.96 -13.21
CA LEU A 835 -7.37 17.24 -14.42
C LEU A 835 -8.57 16.48 -14.99
N THR A 836 -8.72 16.43 -16.32
CA THR A 836 -9.73 15.55 -16.94
C THR A 836 -9.11 14.19 -17.28
N ILE A 837 -9.73 13.10 -16.86
CA ILE A 837 -9.33 11.73 -17.23
C ILE A 837 -9.57 11.52 -18.73
N GLY A 838 -8.61 10.91 -19.42
CA GLY A 838 -8.69 10.65 -20.86
C GLY A 838 -8.25 9.23 -21.22
N ASN A 839 -8.13 8.96 -22.52
CA ASN A 839 -7.72 7.64 -23.03
C ASN A 839 -6.18 7.41 -22.94
N GLN A 840 -5.48 8.14 -22.10
CA GLN A 840 -4.03 8.00 -21.86
C GLN A 840 -3.83 7.77 -20.36
N PRO A 841 -2.89 6.89 -19.96
CA PRO A 841 -2.53 6.72 -18.55
C PRO A 841 -2.16 8.06 -17.91
N LEU A 842 -2.48 8.20 -16.62
CA LEU A 842 -1.98 9.33 -15.84
C LEU A 842 -0.48 9.11 -15.56
N ALA A 843 0.31 10.17 -15.73
CA ALA A 843 1.73 10.18 -15.39
C ALA A 843 2.05 11.38 -14.50
N VAL A 844 3.11 11.29 -13.70
CA VAL A 844 3.61 12.41 -12.88
C VAL A 844 5.00 12.81 -13.33
N GLN A 845 5.19 14.11 -13.57
CA GLN A 845 6.44 14.70 -14.08
C GLN A 845 6.90 15.87 -13.22
N ARG A 846 8.21 16.18 -13.25
CA ARG A 846 8.76 17.37 -12.59
C ARG A 846 8.39 18.62 -13.37
N ILE A 847 7.86 19.63 -12.69
CA ILE A 847 7.53 20.94 -13.28
C ILE A 847 8.16 22.08 -12.46
N PRO A 848 8.59 23.19 -13.07
CA PRO A 848 9.11 24.34 -12.33
C PRO A 848 8.01 24.98 -11.48
N LEU A 849 8.36 25.54 -10.32
CA LEU A 849 7.43 26.36 -9.55
C LEU A 849 7.14 27.69 -10.27
N PRO A 850 5.92 28.25 -10.13
CA PRO A 850 5.64 29.64 -10.46
C PRO A 850 6.59 30.60 -9.71
N ALA A 851 6.95 31.72 -10.34
CA ALA A 851 7.80 32.72 -9.69
C ALA A 851 7.06 33.42 -8.54
N GLY A 852 7.68 33.54 -7.37
CA GLY A 852 7.04 34.06 -6.17
C GLY A 852 7.83 33.80 -4.88
N ALA A 853 7.22 34.16 -3.74
CA ALA A 853 7.78 33.91 -2.41
C ALA A 853 7.29 32.56 -1.86
N TYR A 854 8.22 31.76 -1.37
CA TYR A 854 8.03 30.43 -0.82
C TYR A 854 8.84 30.28 0.47
N VAL A 855 8.67 29.16 1.16
CA VAL A 855 9.54 28.72 2.25
C VAL A 855 10.08 27.34 1.96
N ALA A 856 11.29 27.05 2.43
CA ALA A 856 11.91 25.73 2.38
C ALA A 856 12.55 25.41 3.74
N GLY A 857 12.47 24.16 4.18
CA GLY A 857 12.91 23.79 5.52
C GLY A 857 12.73 22.32 5.86
N PHE A 858 12.78 22.04 7.16
CA PHE A 858 12.61 20.69 7.69
C PHE A 858 11.49 20.65 8.73
N LEU A 859 10.81 19.51 8.77
CA LEU A 859 9.74 19.13 9.70
C LEU A 859 10.18 17.85 10.39
N VAL A 860 10.05 17.73 11.71
CA VAL A 860 10.34 16.51 12.45
C VAL A 860 9.13 16.05 13.24
N ARG A 861 8.72 14.79 13.01
CA ARG A 861 7.75 14.02 13.79
C ARG A 861 8.54 13.23 14.83
N ASP A 862 8.25 13.43 16.10
CA ASP A 862 8.79 12.58 17.16
C ASP A 862 7.99 11.27 17.29
N ILE A 863 8.50 10.28 18.01
CA ILE A 863 7.84 8.97 18.26
C ILE A 863 6.48 9.12 18.97
N ALA A 864 6.30 10.26 19.62
CA ALA A 864 5.09 10.74 20.28
C ALA A 864 4.08 11.37 19.29
N GLY A 865 4.40 11.40 17.99
CA GLY A 865 3.59 11.95 16.91
C GLY A 865 3.56 13.48 16.85
N ARG A 866 4.28 14.18 17.74
CA ARG A 866 4.32 15.65 17.78
C ARG A 866 5.25 16.16 16.69
N PHE A 867 4.93 17.33 16.14
CA PHE A 867 5.70 17.96 15.07
C PHE A 867 6.41 19.22 15.57
N SER A 868 7.69 19.38 15.23
CA SER A 868 8.39 20.67 15.25
C SER A 868 9.02 20.95 13.88
N TYR A 869 9.31 22.21 13.56
CA TYR A 869 9.79 22.59 12.23
C TYR A 869 10.66 23.85 12.28
N GLN A 870 11.46 24.05 11.23
CA GLN A 870 12.10 25.32 10.90
C GLN A 870 12.05 25.51 9.38
N TYR A 871 11.84 26.75 8.92
CA TYR A 871 11.93 27.11 7.50
C TYR A 871 12.64 28.44 7.28
N ALA A 872 13.18 28.63 6.08
CA ALA A 872 13.76 29.88 5.59
C ALA A 872 12.93 30.42 4.43
N ASP A 873 12.88 31.76 4.32
CA ASP A 873 12.27 32.44 3.17
C ASP A 873 13.13 32.24 1.91
N ILE A 874 12.47 31.83 0.82
CA ILE A 874 13.08 31.69 -0.50
C ILE A 874 12.18 32.33 -1.57
N ASN A 875 12.78 32.73 -2.68
CA ASN A 875 12.09 33.34 -3.82
C ASN A 875 12.36 32.51 -5.08
N VAL A 876 11.33 31.86 -5.61
CA VAL A 876 11.40 31.23 -6.93
C VAL A 876 11.45 32.32 -7.98
N SER A 877 12.46 32.25 -8.83
CA SER A 877 12.63 33.13 -9.99
C SER A 877 12.11 32.45 -11.26
N SER A 878 11.52 33.23 -12.16
CA SER A 878 11.15 32.73 -13.50
C SER A 878 12.43 32.30 -14.23
N ALA A 879 12.46 31.05 -14.74
CA ALA A 879 13.63 30.47 -15.39
C ALA A 879 14.22 31.43 -16.45
N SER A 880 15.47 31.85 -16.24
CA SER A 880 16.15 32.79 -17.12
C SER A 880 16.63 32.08 -18.37
N SER A 881 16.23 32.58 -19.55
CA SER A 881 16.61 32.00 -20.84
C SER A 881 18.14 32.08 -21.07
N GLY A 882 18.86 31.04 -20.68
CA GLY A 882 20.30 30.90 -20.87
C GLY A 882 20.94 30.07 -19.77
N ILE A 883 21.60 28.97 -20.16
CA ILE A 883 22.33 28.09 -19.24
C ILE A 883 23.47 28.89 -18.59
N SER A 884 23.27 29.28 -17.33
CA SER A 884 24.32 29.82 -16.49
C SER A 884 25.19 28.65 -16.01
N VAL A 885 26.14 28.23 -16.86
CA VAL A 885 27.21 27.31 -16.44
C VAL A 885 27.84 27.89 -15.17
N PRO A 886 27.86 27.16 -14.04
CA PRO A 886 28.36 27.70 -12.79
C PRO A 886 29.83 28.15 -12.97
N PRO A 887 30.24 29.27 -12.34
CA PRO A 887 31.59 29.76 -12.49
C PRO A 887 32.58 28.67 -12.05
N PRO A 888 33.69 28.44 -12.78
CA PRO A 888 34.57 27.30 -12.55
C PRO A 888 35.05 27.30 -11.10
N VAL A 889 34.83 26.16 -10.42
CA VAL A 889 35.18 25.99 -9.01
C VAL A 889 36.66 26.28 -8.82
N GLN A 890 37.00 27.12 -7.83
CA GLN A 890 38.38 27.50 -7.59
C GLN A 890 39.24 26.26 -7.33
N THR A 891 40.24 26.05 -8.19
CA THR A 891 41.18 24.93 -8.08
C THR A 891 41.83 24.93 -6.71
N SER A 892 41.50 23.94 -5.88
CA SER A 892 42.07 23.83 -4.54
C SER A 892 43.57 23.53 -4.64
N PRO A 893 44.44 24.12 -3.79
CA PRO A 893 45.87 23.86 -3.83
C PRO A 893 46.17 22.36 -3.61
N GLY A 894 46.60 21.67 -4.68
CA GLY A 894 46.93 20.24 -4.67
C GLY A 894 46.04 19.33 -5.52
N THR A 895 44.98 19.85 -6.15
CA THR A 895 44.13 19.10 -7.10
C THR A 895 44.88 18.76 -8.41
N GLN A 896 44.56 17.63 -9.03
CA GLN A 896 45.13 17.21 -10.33
C GLN A 896 44.85 18.22 -11.45
N ALA A 897 45.79 18.36 -12.40
CA ALA A 897 45.65 19.27 -13.53
C ALA A 897 44.46 18.86 -14.42
N GLY A 898 43.53 19.80 -14.67
CA GLY A 898 42.29 19.55 -15.41
C GLY A 898 41.15 18.98 -14.56
N TYR A 899 41.35 18.81 -13.26
CA TYR A 899 40.35 18.30 -12.31
C TYR A 899 39.96 19.40 -11.30
N GLN A 900 38.82 19.20 -10.64
CA GLN A 900 38.26 20.01 -9.56
C GLN A 900 37.84 19.09 -8.39
N LEU A 901 37.88 19.61 -7.16
CA LEU A 901 37.70 18.83 -5.95
C LEU A 901 36.28 18.97 -5.38
N TYR A 902 35.52 17.87 -5.33
CA TYR A 902 34.38 17.73 -4.42
C TYR A 902 34.90 17.34 -3.03
N ASN A 903 34.35 17.95 -1.99
CA ASN A 903 34.81 17.76 -0.62
C ASN A 903 33.66 18.01 0.37
N ASN A 904 33.17 16.93 1.00
CA ASN A 904 32.07 17.00 1.94
C ASN A 904 32.47 16.30 3.26
N SER A 905 32.67 17.10 4.31
CA SER A 905 33.07 16.60 5.63
C SER A 905 31.95 15.95 6.43
N GLN A 906 30.68 16.19 6.08
CA GLN A 906 29.54 15.48 6.69
C GLN A 906 29.47 14.04 6.15
N LEU A 907 29.66 13.89 4.84
CA LEU A 907 29.67 12.59 4.17
C LEU A 907 31.01 11.86 4.28
N GLY A 908 31.98 12.42 5.01
CA GLY A 908 33.26 11.76 5.28
C GLY A 908 34.20 11.60 4.08
N PHE A 909 33.97 12.23 2.92
CA PHE A 909 34.83 12.03 1.74
C PHE A 909 35.18 13.30 0.95
N SER A 910 36.18 13.15 0.08
CA SER A 910 36.50 14.10 -0.99
C SER A 910 37.02 13.34 -2.21
N ILE A 911 36.64 13.78 -3.41
CA ILE A 911 36.97 13.14 -4.69
C ILE A 911 37.23 14.22 -5.75
N GLU A 912 38.13 13.96 -6.69
CA GLU A 912 38.51 14.88 -7.77
C GLU A 912 37.89 14.40 -9.09
N TYR A 913 37.27 15.31 -9.83
CA TYR A 913 36.58 15.01 -11.10
C TYR A 913 36.91 16.06 -12.18
N PRO A 914 36.76 15.75 -13.49
CA PRO A 914 37.16 16.66 -14.57
C PRO A 914 36.48 18.03 -14.51
N THR A 915 37.17 19.10 -14.89
CA THR A 915 36.60 20.46 -14.92
C THR A 915 35.53 20.68 -15.99
N ASN A 916 35.38 19.75 -16.94
CA ASN A 916 34.31 19.73 -17.94
C ASN A 916 33.16 18.77 -17.59
N TRP A 917 33.21 18.10 -16.44
CA TRP A 917 32.14 17.25 -15.92
C TRP A 917 31.24 18.03 -14.96
N ALA A 918 29.98 17.64 -14.90
CA ALA A 918 28.99 18.17 -13.96
C ALA A 918 28.90 17.29 -12.70
N THR A 919 28.37 17.87 -11.61
CA THR A 919 28.00 17.13 -10.40
C THR A 919 26.53 17.37 -10.11
N LEU A 920 25.77 16.30 -9.89
CA LEU A 920 24.49 16.31 -9.20
C LEU A 920 24.70 15.77 -7.79
N ASP A 921 24.32 16.52 -6.78
CA ASP A 921 24.44 16.18 -5.36
C ASP A 921 23.01 16.25 -4.80
N THR A 922 22.46 15.15 -4.26
CA THR A 922 21.06 15.16 -3.76
C THR A 922 20.97 15.83 -2.39
N GLY A 923 22.02 15.71 -1.58
CA GLY A 923 22.22 16.45 -0.33
C GLY A 923 22.88 15.65 0.79
N ASN A 924 22.32 14.49 1.13
CA ASN A 924 22.58 13.80 2.40
C ASN A 924 23.31 12.45 2.26
N ASP A 925 23.36 11.88 1.06
CA ASP A 925 23.77 10.48 0.80
C ASP A 925 24.28 10.23 -0.63
N HIS A 926 23.58 10.67 -1.69
CA HIS A 926 23.90 10.37 -3.10
C HIS A 926 24.54 11.54 -3.87
N ILE A 927 25.65 11.29 -4.55
CA ILE A 927 26.38 12.26 -5.38
C ILE A 927 26.83 11.61 -6.69
N TYR A 928 26.66 12.32 -7.80
CA TYR A 928 26.75 11.79 -9.15
C TYR A 928 27.58 12.73 -10.05
N PHE A 929 28.76 12.29 -10.46
CA PHE A 929 29.68 13.02 -11.32
C PHE A 929 29.56 12.51 -12.75
N TYR A 930 29.25 13.36 -13.74
CA TYR A 930 28.91 12.90 -15.08
C TYR A 930 29.46 13.77 -16.23
N ASP A 931 29.65 13.15 -17.39
CA ASP A 931 29.96 13.86 -18.64
C ASP A 931 28.66 14.42 -19.26
N PRO A 932 28.45 15.75 -19.28
CA PRO A 932 27.26 16.34 -19.88
C PRO A 932 27.21 16.18 -21.41
N VAL A 933 28.35 15.93 -22.07
CA VAL A 933 28.41 15.66 -23.51
C VAL A 933 27.97 14.24 -23.83
N ALA A 934 28.00 13.33 -22.85
CA ALA A 934 27.46 11.98 -22.95
C ALA A 934 25.98 11.90 -22.51
N ASN A 935 25.27 13.02 -22.35
CA ASN A 935 23.91 13.09 -21.82
C ASN A 935 23.71 12.37 -20.46
N GLY A 936 24.76 12.32 -19.61
CA GLY A 936 24.72 11.60 -18.33
C GLY A 936 24.98 10.08 -18.42
N ASN A 937 25.06 9.50 -19.62
CA ASN A 937 25.31 8.06 -19.81
C ASN A 937 26.69 7.58 -19.32
N VAL A 938 27.60 8.51 -19.01
CA VAL A 938 28.93 8.24 -18.47
C VAL A 938 29.07 8.95 -17.13
N PHE A 939 29.25 8.19 -16.05
CA PHE A 939 29.20 8.72 -14.69
C PHE A 939 30.04 7.93 -13.66
N VAL A 940 30.23 8.57 -12.50
CA VAL A 940 30.63 7.98 -11.22
C VAL A 940 29.59 8.39 -10.17
N SER A 941 28.90 7.45 -9.54
CA SER A 941 28.10 7.70 -8.34
C SER A 941 28.90 7.41 -7.07
N VAL A 942 28.60 8.13 -6.01
CA VAL A 942 29.06 7.88 -4.64
C VAL A 942 27.83 7.96 -3.73
N ASP A 943 27.45 6.81 -3.21
CA ASP A 943 26.33 6.61 -2.32
C ASP A 943 26.86 6.32 -0.90
N VAL A 944 26.35 7.03 0.11
CA VAL A 944 26.91 7.02 1.49
C VAL A 944 25.91 6.44 2.50
N TYR A 945 26.27 5.29 3.06
CA TYR A 945 25.46 4.45 3.95
C TYR A 945 26.13 4.30 5.34
N GLN A 946 25.42 3.78 6.35
CA GLN A 946 25.88 3.57 7.72
C GLN A 946 25.07 2.41 8.32
N THR A 947 25.49 1.19 7.98
CA THR A 947 24.67 -0.01 8.20
C THR A 947 24.55 -0.44 9.68
N GLY A 948 25.49 -0.03 10.53
CA GLY A 948 25.65 -0.59 11.88
C GLY A 948 26.10 -2.07 11.91
N LEU A 949 26.33 -2.68 10.74
CA LEU A 949 26.74 -4.08 10.59
C LEU A 949 28.28 -4.21 10.69
N PRO A 950 28.81 -5.43 10.92
CA PRO A 950 30.23 -5.73 10.72
C PRO A 950 30.68 -5.34 9.31
N ILE A 951 31.88 -4.77 9.17
CA ILE A 951 32.39 -4.16 7.92
C ILE A 951 32.24 -5.05 6.69
N ASP A 952 32.61 -6.34 6.78
CA ASP A 952 32.53 -7.26 5.64
C ASP A 952 31.08 -7.53 5.22
N GLU A 953 30.17 -7.63 6.19
CA GLU A 953 28.73 -7.82 5.98
C GLU A 953 28.05 -6.57 5.45
N ALA A 954 28.47 -5.39 5.92
CA ALA A 954 28.03 -4.09 5.41
C ALA A 954 28.40 -3.95 3.92
N ASN A 955 29.67 -4.16 3.58
CA ASN A 955 30.15 -4.07 2.20
C ASN A 955 29.45 -5.09 1.29
N ARG A 956 29.29 -6.34 1.76
CA ARG A 956 28.64 -7.42 1.02
C ARG A 956 27.19 -7.07 0.68
N ARG A 957 26.37 -6.65 1.67
CA ARG A 957 24.96 -6.32 1.44
C ARG A 957 24.75 -5.11 0.54
N LEU A 958 25.61 -4.10 0.63
CA LEU A 958 25.52 -2.91 -0.22
C LEU A 958 25.88 -3.21 -1.68
N LEU A 959 26.85 -4.09 -1.89
CA LEU A 959 27.18 -4.61 -3.21
C LEU A 959 26.04 -5.48 -3.79
N GLU A 960 25.47 -6.36 -2.98
CA GLU A 960 24.30 -7.19 -3.35
C GLU A 960 23.09 -6.31 -3.71
N PHE A 961 22.71 -5.35 -2.85
CA PHE A 961 21.60 -4.43 -3.09
C PHE A 961 21.71 -3.69 -4.45
N PHE A 962 22.89 -3.21 -4.81
CA PHE A 962 23.10 -2.53 -6.11
C PHE A 962 23.02 -3.49 -7.31
N LEU A 963 23.43 -4.75 -7.14
CA LEU A 963 23.37 -5.74 -8.21
C LEU A 963 21.96 -6.30 -8.37
N ASP A 964 21.21 -6.37 -7.28
CA ASP A 964 19.81 -6.80 -7.23
C ASP A 964 18.87 -5.78 -7.90
N SER A 965 19.08 -4.46 -7.69
CA SER A 965 18.33 -3.41 -8.39
C SER A 965 18.60 -3.35 -9.91
N LEU A 966 19.62 -4.05 -10.40
CA LEU A 966 19.90 -4.23 -11.83
C LEU A 966 19.40 -5.57 -12.39
N GLN A 967 18.90 -6.51 -11.58
CA GLN A 967 18.46 -7.83 -12.06
C GLN A 967 17.28 -7.77 -13.03
N THR A 968 16.41 -6.75 -12.91
CA THR A 968 15.27 -6.52 -13.81
C THR A 968 15.68 -5.98 -15.19
N GLN A 969 16.92 -5.51 -15.35
CA GLN A 969 17.38 -4.87 -16.58
C GLN A 969 17.64 -5.87 -17.70
N GLN A 970 17.32 -5.50 -18.95
CA GLN A 970 17.42 -6.42 -20.08
C GLN A 970 18.87 -6.85 -20.30
N ASN A 971 19.10 -8.15 -20.49
CA ASN A 971 20.44 -8.74 -20.65
C ASN A 971 21.39 -8.46 -19.47
N PHE A 972 20.89 -8.31 -18.24
CA PHE A 972 21.74 -8.14 -17.06
C PHE A 972 22.73 -9.30 -16.91
N GLN A 973 23.99 -8.95 -16.68
CA GLN A 973 25.11 -9.85 -16.42
C GLN A 973 26.01 -9.23 -15.36
N GLN A 974 26.36 -10.02 -14.35
CA GLN A 974 27.31 -9.65 -13.31
C GLN A 974 28.47 -10.65 -13.20
N THR A 975 29.64 -10.15 -12.81
CA THR A 975 30.83 -10.97 -12.50
C THR A 975 31.52 -10.39 -11.26
N PRO A 976 31.82 -11.20 -10.23
CA PRO A 976 32.64 -10.75 -9.10
C PRO A 976 33.99 -10.19 -9.58
N GLY A 977 34.39 -9.07 -9.00
CA GLY A 977 35.72 -8.49 -9.20
C GLY A 977 36.65 -8.81 -8.04
N ASP A 978 37.95 -8.63 -8.25
CA ASP A 978 38.92 -8.61 -7.15
C ASP A 978 38.57 -7.48 -6.15
N PRO A 979 38.89 -7.61 -4.85
CA PRO A 979 38.69 -6.53 -3.89
C PRO A 979 39.49 -5.28 -4.28
N LEU A 980 38.80 -4.14 -4.38
CA LEU A 980 39.39 -2.86 -4.77
C LEU A 980 39.59 -1.96 -3.55
N ARG A 981 40.51 -0.99 -3.68
CA ARG A 981 40.80 0.00 -2.65
C ARG A 981 40.14 1.33 -3.02
N LEU A 982 39.43 1.92 -2.06
CA LEU A 982 38.78 3.23 -2.20
C LEU A 982 39.03 4.03 -0.93
N GLY A 983 39.47 5.29 -1.05
CA GLY A 983 39.65 6.16 0.12
C GLY A 983 40.76 5.78 1.10
N GLY A 984 41.47 4.67 0.85
CA GLY A 984 42.41 4.02 1.77
C GLY A 984 41.92 2.65 2.26
N GLU A 985 40.60 2.44 2.32
CA GLU A 985 39.95 1.20 2.77
C GLU A 985 39.82 0.19 1.60
N VAL A 986 39.60 -1.09 1.90
CA VAL A 986 39.46 -2.17 0.89
C VAL A 986 38.11 -2.85 1.03
N GLY A 987 37.49 -3.23 -0.09
CA GLY A 987 36.23 -3.96 -0.09
C GLY A 987 35.94 -4.70 -1.40
N PRO A 988 34.88 -5.52 -1.42
CA PRO A 988 34.47 -6.28 -2.59
C PRO A 988 34.05 -5.36 -3.75
N SER A 989 34.19 -5.87 -4.97
CA SER A 989 33.72 -5.22 -6.19
C SER A 989 33.00 -6.20 -7.11
N ALA A 990 32.21 -5.67 -8.04
CA ALA A 990 31.62 -6.45 -9.13
C ALA A 990 31.67 -5.65 -10.44
N ARG A 991 31.79 -6.37 -11.55
CA ARG A 991 31.60 -5.84 -12.90
C ARG A 991 30.20 -6.20 -13.37
N TYR A 992 29.47 -5.22 -13.90
CA TYR A 992 28.11 -5.41 -14.36
C TYR A 992 27.91 -4.91 -15.80
N ARG A 993 26.87 -5.44 -16.45
CA ARG A 993 26.46 -5.09 -17.81
C ARG A 993 24.95 -5.28 -17.92
N TYR A 994 24.25 -4.36 -18.57
CA TYR A 994 22.82 -4.50 -18.92
C TYR A 994 22.51 -3.70 -20.19
N THR A 995 21.28 -3.78 -20.67
CA THR A 995 20.72 -2.98 -21.76
C THR A 995 19.53 -2.20 -21.22
N ASP A 996 19.52 -0.89 -21.42
CA ASP A 996 18.42 -0.04 -20.95
C ASP A 996 17.18 -0.13 -21.85
N GLN A 997 16.11 0.56 -21.45
CA GLN A 997 14.85 0.64 -22.20
C GLN A 997 15.01 1.23 -23.62
N ASN A 998 16.10 1.98 -23.88
CA ASN A 998 16.42 2.57 -25.19
C ASN A 998 17.27 1.64 -26.08
N GLY A 999 17.64 0.44 -25.61
CA GLY A 999 18.50 -0.50 -26.32
C GLY A 999 20.00 -0.20 -26.20
N VAL A 1000 20.41 0.74 -25.35
CA VAL A 1000 21.81 1.07 -25.08
C VAL A 1000 22.38 0.05 -24.09
N THR A 1001 23.35 -0.74 -24.53
CA THR A 1001 24.10 -1.62 -23.61
C THR A 1001 25.10 -0.81 -22.80
N PHE A 1002 24.98 -0.86 -21.48
CA PHE A 1002 25.87 -0.25 -20.51
C PHE A 1002 26.83 -1.26 -19.90
N SER A 1003 27.98 -0.78 -19.41
CA SER A 1003 28.89 -1.58 -18.59
C SER A 1003 29.46 -0.74 -17.47
N GLY A 1004 29.77 -1.39 -16.35
CA GLY A 1004 30.22 -0.69 -15.15
C GLY A 1004 30.99 -1.56 -14.17
N ILE A 1005 31.47 -0.88 -13.13
CA ILE A 1005 32.12 -1.48 -11.97
C ILE A 1005 31.50 -0.84 -10.73
N VAL A 1006 31.11 -1.64 -9.76
CA VAL A 1006 30.64 -1.19 -8.45
C VAL A 1006 31.57 -1.71 -7.36
N ILE A 1007 31.81 -0.88 -6.33
CA ILE A 1007 32.72 -1.14 -5.21
C ILE A 1007 32.01 -0.75 -3.92
N ALA A 1008 32.04 -1.58 -2.89
CA ALA A 1008 31.52 -1.25 -1.56
C ALA A 1008 32.64 -1.31 -0.51
N VAL A 1009 32.89 -0.21 0.22
CA VAL A 1009 33.84 -0.16 1.35
C VAL A 1009 33.20 0.47 2.58
N THR A 1010 33.72 0.18 3.78
CA THR A 1010 33.24 0.81 5.02
C THR A 1010 34.41 1.32 5.84
N SER A 1011 34.33 2.57 6.28
CA SER A 1011 35.32 3.22 7.12
C SER A 1011 35.29 2.64 8.53
N PRO A 1012 36.38 1.99 9.01
CA PRO A 1012 36.48 1.56 10.41
C PRO A 1012 36.61 2.74 11.38
N ARG A 1013 36.75 3.98 10.87
CA ARG A 1013 36.95 5.20 11.66
C ARG A 1013 35.66 6.00 11.88
N THR A 1014 34.74 5.98 10.92
CA THR A 1014 33.47 6.72 10.99
C THR A 1014 32.23 5.83 10.99
N GLY A 1015 32.35 4.55 10.62
CA GLY A 1015 31.20 3.66 10.41
C GLY A 1015 30.41 3.92 9.12
N LEU A 1016 30.81 4.93 8.34
CA LEU A 1016 30.23 5.21 7.03
C LEU A 1016 30.72 4.19 5.99
N SER A 1017 29.77 3.58 5.31
CA SER A 1017 29.93 2.77 4.11
C SER A 1017 29.79 3.63 2.86
N TYR A 1018 30.54 3.31 1.82
CA TYR A 1018 30.55 3.99 0.53
C TYR A 1018 30.36 2.95 -0.55
N LEU A 1019 29.28 3.08 -1.31
CA LEU A 1019 29.06 2.34 -2.55
C LEU A 1019 29.41 3.30 -3.70
N VAL A 1020 30.39 2.92 -4.50
CA VAL A 1020 30.84 3.71 -5.66
C VAL A 1020 30.62 2.91 -6.91
N SER A 1021 29.82 3.46 -7.83
CA SER A 1021 29.50 2.84 -9.10
C SER A 1021 30.02 3.69 -10.25
N VAL A 1022 30.66 3.08 -11.24
CA VAL A 1022 31.11 3.74 -12.48
C VAL A 1022 30.46 3.08 -13.68
N GLN A 1023 29.93 3.88 -14.60
CA GLN A 1023 29.21 3.39 -15.78
C GLN A 1023 29.59 4.17 -17.04
N ALA A 1024 29.58 3.47 -18.17
CA ALA A 1024 29.56 4.06 -19.51
C ALA A 1024 28.84 3.11 -20.49
N PRO A 1025 28.40 3.56 -21.67
CA PRO A 1025 27.95 2.66 -22.74
C PRO A 1025 29.07 1.66 -23.08
N SER A 1026 28.74 0.38 -23.28
CA SER A 1026 29.73 -0.69 -23.51
C SER A 1026 30.66 -0.42 -24.70
N ALA A 1027 30.23 0.37 -25.67
CA ALA A 1027 31.03 0.77 -26.84
C ALA A 1027 32.09 1.85 -26.51
N ASP A 1028 31.80 2.74 -25.55
CA ASP A 1028 32.67 3.84 -25.13
C ASP A 1028 33.42 3.56 -23.82
N PHE A 1029 33.12 2.46 -23.10
CA PHE A 1029 33.72 2.17 -21.79
C PHE A 1029 35.26 2.21 -21.81
N SER A 1030 35.90 1.63 -22.83
CA SER A 1030 37.37 1.65 -22.98
C SER A 1030 37.95 3.03 -23.29
N ARG A 1031 37.15 3.99 -23.78
CA ARG A 1031 37.56 5.38 -24.02
C ARG A 1031 37.51 6.22 -22.75
N TYR A 1032 36.61 5.90 -21.82
CA TYR A 1032 36.45 6.60 -20.54
C TYR A 1032 37.16 5.92 -19.36
N ALA A 1033 37.65 4.68 -19.52
CA ALA A 1033 38.24 3.87 -18.46
C ALA A 1033 39.32 4.61 -17.64
N ASP A 1034 40.29 5.25 -18.29
CA ASP A 1034 41.37 5.99 -17.60
C ASP A 1034 40.84 7.20 -16.81
N THR A 1035 39.81 7.88 -17.33
CA THR A 1035 39.16 9.02 -16.65
C THR A 1035 38.36 8.55 -15.44
N LEU A 1036 37.57 7.48 -15.59
CA LEU A 1036 36.79 6.87 -14.50
C LEU A 1036 37.71 6.34 -13.40
N ALA A 1037 38.79 5.64 -13.75
CA ALA A 1037 39.80 5.18 -12.81
C ALA A 1037 40.44 6.35 -12.04
N ALA A 1038 40.87 7.40 -12.73
CA ALA A 1038 41.46 8.58 -12.09
C ALA A 1038 40.49 9.32 -11.15
N ILE A 1039 39.18 9.31 -11.43
CA ILE A 1039 38.16 9.83 -10.50
C ILE A 1039 38.12 8.96 -9.23
N VAL A 1040 37.96 7.64 -9.38
CA VAL A 1040 37.85 6.69 -8.25
C VAL A 1040 39.12 6.66 -7.39
N ASP A 1041 40.30 6.60 -8.01
CA ASP A 1041 41.60 6.59 -7.32
C ASP A 1041 41.89 7.89 -6.55
N SER A 1042 41.25 9.01 -6.94
CA SER A 1042 41.41 10.29 -6.24
C SER A 1042 40.63 10.37 -4.92
N MET A 1043 39.65 9.47 -4.71
CA MET A 1043 38.76 9.51 -3.56
C MET A 1043 39.52 9.26 -2.26
N LYS A 1044 39.23 10.07 -1.24
CA LYS A 1044 39.83 10.05 0.09
C LYS A 1044 38.73 9.98 1.15
N ILE A 1045 38.74 8.93 1.98
CA ILE A 1045 37.81 8.74 3.11
C ILE A 1045 38.48 9.30 4.37
N LYS A 1046 37.75 10.14 5.11
CA LYS A 1046 38.28 11.01 6.17
C LYS A 1046 38.22 10.39 7.57
#